data_AF-A0A495SRP1-F1
#
_entry.id   AF-A0A495SRP1-F1
#
_cell.length_a   1.000
_cell.length_b   1.000
_cell.length_c   1.000
_cell.angle_alpha   90.00
_cell.angle_beta   90.00
_cell.angle_gamma   90.00
#
_symmetry.space_group_name_H-M   'P 1'
#
loop_
_entity.id
_entity.type
_entity.pdbx_description
1 polymer ?
#
loop_
_entity_poly.entity_id
_entity_poly.type
_entity_poly.pdbx_seq_one_letter_code
_entity_poly.pdbx_strand_id
1 'polypeptide(L)'
;MRTDTTTATTAISAVRNLGILAHVDAGKTTVTERILYLTGTTHKRGEVHDGTTVTDFDPQERDRGITIFAAAVSCAWAGHRINLIDTPGHVDFADEVERSLRVLDGAIAVFDAVAGVEPQSESVWRQAERHGVPRIAFVNKLDRAGADLDAAVASIRERLHPRPLAVQLPIGTEESFTGVVDLLRLRALTWHDDGTPVDGPVPVHLTDQAAERRRALEEAVAELNPEALEEFCTHGTVTAATLAAALRELTRTGEAVVVLCGSAYRNRGIEPLLDAAVAYLPSPLDVPPVHATGATTGTTVDATQQRTADPEQPLTALAFKVVAAPTGRLTYLRLYAGTLHKGATVLDAATGRTERIARILRVMADRHTETDHACAGDIVAVIGPKAARVGATLCDPDHPILLEAPVSAEPVVTVAIEARRSADTDKLATALARLAEEDPSLRLATDPETGQRTLSGLGELHLEVAVEKVRRDSGIEAVTGAPRVALREALVEGVTGFVYRHAKQDGGAGQFAHLVLDVRPLADGSEAEFVFSSTVTGGRVPREYVQAVEAGCREALAEGPLGGHPVTGVAVTLTDGATHPKDSSELAFRTAARLGVREALRISRMRLLEPVAEVTVTVPEDALGTVLGDLAARRGHVRATTPGRGTSAQVSAVVPLAELFGYAGRLRGRTQGRGTFTTRPAGYAPAPRAPAEPAARPRTPRRGRAPRRPRPPTVHRAPASAAVHADGYSGRQPRSRRAAAVDTCPSHGSNVVCDEPPGCVRSLRTCRSQAVSGASSATLYVRPSIPGAVAARHSACATSAWCTTARRWCGGQCAAHCSDCAR
;
A
#
# COMPACT_ATOMS: atom_id res chain seq x y z
N MET A 1 23.39 7.36 32.35
CA MET A 1 22.63 7.92 33.49
C MET A 1 21.15 7.80 33.15
N ARG A 2 20.34 7.03 33.89
CA ARG A 2 18.92 6.82 33.57
C ARG A 2 18.10 8.00 34.10
N THR A 3 17.62 8.86 33.21
CA THR A 3 16.63 9.91 33.51
C THR A 3 15.22 9.31 33.55
N ASP A 4 14.48 9.60 34.62
CA ASP A 4 13.11 9.15 34.78
C ASP A 4 12.16 9.94 33.86
N THR A 5 11.40 9.24 33.02
CA THR A 5 10.45 9.86 32.07
C THR A 5 9.18 10.37 32.75
N THR A 6 8.96 10.10 34.04
CA THR A 6 7.70 10.39 34.73
C THR A 6 7.64 11.74 35.44
N THR A 7 8.77 12.40 35.74
CA THR A 7 8.80 13.58 36.63
C THR A 7 9.63 14.76 36.11
N ALA A 8 9.14 15.45 35.08
CA ALA A 8 9.43 16.87 34.84
C ALA A 8 8.42 17.48 33.86
N THR A 9 8.08 18.76 34.05
CA THR A 9 7.54 19.60 32.96
C THR A 9 8.66 19.89 31.97
N THR A 10 8.93 18.94 31.06
CA THR A 10 9.96 19.10 30.03
C THR A 10 9.64 20.35 29.19
N ALA A 11 10.52 21.35 29.23
CA ALA A 11 10.37 22.54 28.40
C ALA A 11 10.27 22.16 26.92
N ILE A 12 9.47 22.89 26.13
CA ILE A 12 9.19 22.54 24.74
C ILE A 12 10.47 22.50 23.89
N SER A 13 11.42 23.40 24.18
CA SER A 13 12.79 23.39 23.61
C SER A 13 13.56 22.09 23.82
N ALA A 14 13.24 21.32 24.86
CA ALA A 14 13.83 20.02 25.17
C ALA A 14 13.01 18.81 24.65
N VAL A 15 11.99 19.06 23.83
CA VAL A 15 11.24 18.01 23.12
C VAL A 15 11.77 17.86 21.68
N ARG A 16 11.80 16.64 21.16
CA ARG A 16 12.02 16.34 19.73
C ARG A 16 10.94 15.36 19.26
N ASN A 17 10.24 15.66 18.17
CA ASN A 17 9.30 14.72 17.55
C ASN A 17 9.87 14.30 16.18
N LEU A 18 10.45 13.11 16.12
CA LEU A 18 11.35 12.68 15.03
C LEU A 18 10.84 11.45 14.29
N GLY A 19 10.84 11.50 12.96
CA GLY A 19 10.63 10.31 12.13
C GLY A 19 11.91 9.52 11.93
N ILE A 20 11.79 8.19 11.80
CA ILE A 20 12.86 7.38 11.19
C ILE A 20 12.37 6.93 9.81
N LEU A 21 13.11 7.34 8.78
CA LEU A 21 12.79 7.21 7.36
C LEU A 21 13.87 6.36 6.68
N ALA A 22 13.51 5.37 5.86
CA ALA A 22 14.50 4.51 5.20
C ALA A 22 13.93 3.75 3.99
N HIS A 23 14.81 3.12 3.21
CA HIS A 23 14.43 2.02 2.32
C HIS A 23 13.98 0.79 3.14
N VAL A 24 13.31 -0.17 2.47
CA VAL A 24 13.18 -1.54 2.98
C VAL A 24 14.58 -2.11 3.28
N ASP A 25 14.68 -2.98 4.27
CA ASP A 25 15.92 -3.62 4.76
C ASP A 25 17.06 -2.69 5.23
N ALA A 26 17.04 -1.37 5.04
CA ALA A 26 18.11 -0.43 5.44
C ALA A 26 18.43 -0.40 6.97
N GLY A 27 17.69 -1.17 7.78
CA GLY A 27 17.93 -1.34 9.21
C GLY A 27 17.25 -0.30 10.10
N LYS A 28 16.25 0.42 9.54
CA LYS A 28 15.36 1.37 10.21
C LYS A 28 14.93 0.89 11.60
N THR A 29 14.21 -0.22 11.67
CA THR A 29 13.68 -0.78 12.92
C THR A 29 14.81 -1.20 13.87
N THR A 30 15.93 -1.70 13.35
CA THR A 30 17.13 -2.00 14.16
C THR A 30 17.69 -0.75 14.82
N VAL A 31 17.70 0.40 14.13
CA VAL A 31 18.08 1.70 14.70
C VAL A 31 17.09 2.08 15.82
N THR A 32 15.78 1.99 15.58
CA THR A 32 14.76 2.30 16.59
C THR A 32 14.91 1.44 17.86
N GLU A 33 15.10 0.14 17.69
CA GLU A 33 15.31 -0.81 18.79
C GLU A 33 16.60 -0.53 19.57
N ARG A 34 17.70 -0.18 18.89
CA ARG A 34 18.94 0.18 19.59
C ARG A 34 18.80 1.51 20.34
N ILE A 35 18.06 2.49 19.81
CA ILE A 35 17.72 3.71 20.53
C ILE A 35 16.91 3.38 21.80
N LEU A 36 15.83 2.61 21.68
CA LEU A 36 14.99 2.21 22.82
C LEU A 36 15.75 1.43 23.90
N TYR A 37 16.71 0.59 23.50
CA TYR A 37 17.59 -0.14 24.41
C TYR A 37 18.59 0.78 25.12
N LEU A 38 19.26 1.69 24.39
CA LEU A 38 20.26 2.61 24.92
C LEU A 38 19.66 3.67 25.85
N THR A 39 18.45 4.17 25.56
CA THR A 39 17.69 5.03 26.48
C THR A 39 17.16 4.27 27.70
N GLY A 40 17.25 2.93 27.71
CA GLY A 40 16.74 2.07 28.78
C GLY A 40 15.22 1.90 28.78
N THR A 41 14.54 2.36 27.72
CA THR A 41 13.09 2.24 27.53
C THR A 41 12.67 0.78 27.34
N THR A 42 13.50 -0.02 26.67
CA THR A 42 13.37 -1.48 26.60
C THR A 42 14.48 -2.16 27.41
N HIS A 43 14.16 -3.28 28.07
CA HIS A 43 15.11 -4.03 28.92
C HIS A 43 15.69 -5.29 28.24
N LYS A 44 15.30 -5.54 26.99
CA LYS A 44 15.79 -6.62 26.13
C LYS A 44 16.12 -6.03 24.77
N ARG A 45 17.15 -6.57 24.10
CA ARG A 45 17.43 -6.27 22.69
C ARG A 45 16.43 -7.05 21.83
N GLY A 46 15.62 -6.36 21.02
CA GLY A 46 14.83 -6.98 19.96
C GLY A 46 15.62 -7.09 18.67
N GLU A 47 15.36 -8.14 17.89
CA GLU A 47 15.87 -8.32 16.52
C GLU A 47 14.74 -8.72 15.56
N VAL A 48 14.75 -8.15 14.35
CA VAL A 48 13.65 -8.26 13.38
C VAL A 48 13.46 -9.70 12.90
N HIS A 49 14.57 -10.42 12.64
CA HIS A 49 14.55 -11.80 12.17
C HIS A 49 13.99 -12.80 13.21
N ASP A 50 14.08 -12.45 14.50
CA ASP A 50 13.52 -13.25 15.60
C ASP A 50 12.07 -12.84 15.96
N GLY A 51 11.53 -11.78 15.34
CA GLY A 51 10.22 -11.21 15.67
C GLY A 51 10.14 -10.67 17.12
N THR A 52 11.28 -10.28 17.71
CA THR A 52 11.38 -9.85 19.11
C THR A 52 11.41 -8.33 19.29
N THR A 53 11.24 -7.58 18.21
CA THR A 53 11.14 -6.11 18.20
C THR A 53 9.85 -5.64 18.89
N VAL A 54 9.92 -4.44 19.46
CA VAL A 54 8.85 -3.80 20.22
C VAL A 54 8.07 -2.79 19.37
N THR A 55 8.69 -2.23 18.32
CA THR A 55 7.98 -1.38 17.34
C THR A 55 7.17 -2.16 16.32
N ASP A 56 7.62 -3.33 15.87
CA ASP A 56 6.81 -4.24 15.04
C ASP A 56 5.85 -5.01 15.97
N PHE A 57 4.67 -4.44 16.26
CA PHE A 57 3.73 -4.99 17.25
C PHE A 57 2.65 -5.86 16.61
N ASP A 58 2.32 -5.67 15.33
CA ASP A 58 1.39 -6.56 14.62
C ASP A 58 2.14 -7.87 14.25
N PRO A 59 1.57 -9.06 14.51
CA PRO A 59 2.24 -10.30 14.14
C PRO A 59 2.54 -10.41 12.63
N GLN A 60 1.83 -9.71 11.74
CA GLN A 60 2.13 -9.64 10.31
C GLN A 60 3.47 -8.96 10.01
N GLU A 61 3.88 -7.99 10.83
CA GLU A 61 5.17 -7.30 10.68
C GLU A 61 6.32 -8.26 11.00
N ARG A 62 6.14 -9.07 12.05
CA ARG A 62 7.05 -10.15 12.46
C ARG A 62 7.06 -11.31 11.48
N ASP A 63 5.89 -11.73 10.99
CA ASP A 63 5.72 -12.78 9.96
C ASP A 63 6.44 -12.41 8.65
N ARG A 64 6.59 -11.10 8.35
CA ARG A 64 7.12 -10.57 7.07
C ARG A 64 8.48 -9.87 7.18
N GLY A 65 8.97 -9.58 8.38
CA GLY A 65 10.23 -8.84 8.61
C GLY A 65 10.20 -7.36 8.23
N ILE A 66 9.00 -6.75 8.10
CA ILE A 66 8.83 -5.35 7.67
C ILE A 66 7.85 -4.60 8.57
N THR A 67 8.16 -3.35 8.90
CA THR A 67 7.20 -2.45 9.55
C THR A 67 6.11 -2.03 8.55
N ILE A 68 4.86 -2.25 8.94
CA ILE A 68 3.63 -2.00 8.17
C ILE A 68 2.94 -0.75 8.73
N PHE A 69 2.90 -0.63 10.06
CA PHE A 69 2.21 0.42 10.78
C PHE A 69 3.21 1.33 11.49
N ALA A 70 2.99 2.65 11.43
CA ALA A 70 3.85 3.62 12.09
C ALA A 70 3.79 3.47 13.62
N ALA A 71 4.88 3.04 14.25
CA ALA A 71 4.98 2.88 15.69
C ALA A 71 5.43 4.19 16.34
N ALA A 72 4.60 4.74 17.25
CA ALA A 72 4.93 5.94 18.01
C ALA A 72 5.45 5.57 19.41
N VAL A 73 6.68 5.96 19.74
CA VAL A 73 7.35 5.59 21.00
C VAL A 73 8.04 6.80 21.62
N SER A 74 8.09 6.90 22.94
CA SER A 74 8.71 8.02 23.67
C SER A 74 9.86 7.53 24.55
N CYS A 75 11.00 8.23 24.51
CA CYS A 75 12.20 7.94 25.27
C CYS A 75 12.92 9.23 25.75
N ALA A 76 13.93 9.09 26.61
CA ALA A 76 14.71 10.20 27.15
C ALA A 76 16.20 10.04 26.85
N TRP A 77 16.83 11.11 26.36
CA TRP A 77 18.27 11.19 26.08
C TRP A 77 18.80 12.58 26.39
N ALA A 78 19.98 12.72 27.02
CA ALA A 78 20.62 14.00 27.32
C ALA A 78 19.69 15.09 27.91
N GLY A 79 18.78 14.71 28.82
CA GLY A 79 17.78 15.62 29.42
C GLY A 79 16.62 16.04 28.51
N HIS A 80 16.59 15.56 27.27
CA HIS A 80 15.56 15.80 26.27
C HIS A 80 14.57 14.62 26.20
N ARG A 81 13.33 14.92 25.80
CA ARG A 81 12.28 13.92 25.50
C ARG A 81 12.19 13.74 23.99
N ILE A 82 12.50 12.53 23.51
CA ILE A 82 12.44 12.18 22.09
C ILE A 82 11.21 11.30 21.86
N ASN A 83 10.28 11.79 21.06
CA ASN A 83 9.16 11.02 20.53
C ASN A 83 9.56 10.55 19.13
N LEU A 84 9.73 9.25 18.92
CA LEU A 84 10.02 8.65 17.62
C LEU A 84 8.73 8.17 16.95
N ILE A 85 8.61 8.41 15.65
CA ILE A 85 7.67 7.68 14.78
C ILE A 85 8.49 6.83 13.82
N ASP A 86 8.38 5.51 13.98
CA ASP A 86 9.05 4.53 13.13
C ASP A 86 8.18 4.26 11.89
N THR A 87 8.53 4.87 10.75
CA THR A 87 7.64 4.89 9.56
C THR A 87 7.76 3.64 8.68
N PRO A 88 6.72 3.25 7.92
CA PRO A 88 6.84 2.13 6.98
C PRO A 88 7.81 2.44 5.83
N GLY A 89 8.74 1.52 5.52
CA GLY A 89 9.70 1.70 4.42
C GLY A 89 9.15 1.33 3.03
N HIS A 90 7.99 0.66 2.97
CA HIS A 90 7.47 0.05 1.74
C HIS A 90 6.37 0.90 1.08
N VAL A 91 6.45 1.06 -0.25
CA VAL A 91 5.59 1.96 -1.06
C VAL A 91 4.07 1.72 -0.97
N ASP A 92 3.64 0.52 -0.63
CA ASP A 92 2.20 0.21 -0.45
C ASP A 92 1.59 0.87 0.80
N PHE A 93 2.43 1.35 1.72
CA PHE A 93 2.04 2.05 2.95
C PHE A 93 2.47 3.53 2.93
N ALA A 94 2.69 4.10 1.74
CA ALA A 94 3.15 5.48 1.57
C ALA A 94 2.20 6.54 2.16
N ASP A 95 0.90 6.24 2.32
CA ASP A 95 -0.05 7.10 3.04
C ASP A 95 0.34 7.24 4.52
N GLU A 96 0.75 6.14 5.17
CA GLU A 96 1.17 6.17 6.58
C GLU A 96 2.49 6.92 6.77
N VAL A 97 3.36 6.95 5.75
CA VAL A 97 4.54 7.82 5.71
C VAL A 97 4.12 9.29 5.58
N GLU A 98 3.21 9.63 4.66
CA GLU A 98 2.69 11.00 4.46
C GLU A 98 1.98 11.53 5.72
N ARG A 99 1.13 10.71 6.34
CA ARG A 99 0.45 10.97 7.63
C ARG A 99 1.45 11.22 8.77
N SER A 100 2.53 10.43 8.80
CA SER A 100 3.58 10.57 9.83
C SER A 100 4.39 11.84 9.63
N LEU A 101 4.87 12.11 8.40
CA LEU A 101 5.68 13.29 8.07
C LEU A 101 4.97 14.60 8.44
N ARG A 102 3.64 14.67 8.32
CA ARG A 102 2.88 15.88 8.67
C ARG A 102 2.91 16.26 10.15
N VAL A 103 3.18 15.32 11.06
CA VAL A 103 3.18 15.55 12.52
C VAL A 103 4.56 15.57 13.17
N LEU A 104 5.61 15.49 12.35
CA LEU A 104 6.99 15.42 12.78
C LEU A 104 7.68 16.79 12.70
N ASP A 105 8.49 17.11 13.70
CA ASP A 105 9.31 18.32 13.70
C ASP A 105 10.57 18.12 12.85
N GLY A 106 11.13 16.90 12.83
CA GLY A 106 12.31 16.54 12.05
C GLY A 106 12.39 15.04 11.78
N ALA A 107 13.47 14.57 11.12
CA ALA A 107 13.65 13.16 10.82
C ALA A 107 15.11 12.69 10.72
N ILE A 108 15.30 11.39 10.89
CA ILE A 108 16.54 10.64 10.63
C ILE A 108 16.33 9.80 9.38
N ALA A 109 17.08 10.11 8.31
CA ALA A 109 17.10 9.35 7.06
C ALA A 109 18.19 8.27 7.12
N VAL A 110 17.80 7.00 7.18
CA VAL A 110 18.71 5.86 7.26
C VAL A 110 18.99 5.29 5.87
N PHE A 111 20.27 5.20 5.53
CA PHE A 111 20.78 4.65 4.27
C PHE A 111 21.65 3.42 4.53
N ASP A 112 21.72 2.50 3.56
CA ASP A 112 22.61 1.33 3.62
C ASP A 112 23.99 1.70 3.05
N ALA A 113 25.07 1.38 3.77
CA ALA A 113 26.44 1.73 3.38
C ALA A 113 26.97 1.02 2.11
N VAL A 114 26.27 0.00 1.60
CA VAL A 114 26.61 -0.71 0.36
C VAL A 114 25.73 -0.22 -0.81
N ALA A 115 24.44 0.07 -0.56
CA ALA A 115 23.48 0.44 -1.60
C ALA A 115 23.34 1.97 -1.82
N GLY A 116 23.63 2.80 -0.82
CA GLY A 116 23.47 4.25 -0.87
C GLY A 116 22.00 4.69 -0.91
N VAL A 117 21.65 5.53 -1.89
CA VAL A 117 20.28 6.02 -2.09
C VAL A 117 19.51 5.12 -3.03
N GLU A 118 18.49 4.44 -2.51
CA GLU A 118 17.61 3.56 -3.27
C GLU A 118 16.30 4.28 -3.70
N PRO A 119 15.59 3.80 -4.75
CA PRO A 119 14.47 4.56 -5.34
C PRO A 119 13.28 4.87 -4.41
N GLN A 120 13.08 4.09 -3.34
CA GLN A 120 12.05 4.42 -2.35
C GLN A 120 12.56 5.49 -1.37
N SER A 121 13.88 5.54 -1.09
CA SER A 121 14.50 6.65 -0.35
C SER A 121 14.32 7.97 -1.11
N GLU A 122 14.45 7.98 -2.45
CA GLU A 122 14.11 9.14 -3.29
C GLU A 122 12.64 9.55 -3.17
N SER A 123 11.72 8.59 -2.98
CA SER A 123 10.30 8.88 -2.76
C SER A 123 10.07 9.52 -1.39
N VAL A 124 10.52 8.86 -0.32
CA VAL A 124 10.34 9.31 1.06
C VAL A 124 11.08 10.65 1.32
N TRP A 125 12.23 10.86 0.69
CA TRP A 125 12.95 12.14 0.73
C TRP A 125 12.11 13.29 0.14
N ARG A 126 11.50 13.08 -1.04
CA ARG A 126 10.60 14.06 -1.67
C ARG A 126 9.30 14.24 -0.88
N GLN A 127 8.81 13.22 -0.18
CA GLN A 127 7.68 13.38 0.76
C GLN A 127 8.09 14.30 1.92
N ALA A 128 9.22 14.04 2.58
CA ALA A 128 9.72 14.87 3.68
C ALA A 128 10.03 16.32 3.25
N GLU A 129 10.53 16.50 2.03
CA GLU A 129 10.77 17.80 1.40
C GLU A 129 9.48 18.59 1.15
N ARG A 130 8.40 17.96 0.65
CA ARG A 130 7.09 18.61 0.50
C ARG A 130 6.49 19.09 1.82
N HIS A 131 6.74 18.37 2.92
CA HIS A 131 6.31 18.76 4.27
C HIS A 131 7.32 19.69 4.97
N GLY A 132 8.42 20.07 4.31
CA GLY A 132 9.44 20.97 4.86
C GLY A 132 10.24 20.39 6.04
N VAL A 133 10.26 19.07 6.22
CA VAL A 133 10.81 18.41 7.41
C VAL A 133 12.35 18.44 7.41
N PRO A 134 13.01 19.06 8.41
CA PRO A 134 14.47 19.00 8.61
C PRO A 134 14.99 17.58 8.83
N ARG A 135 16.17 17.26 8.29
CA ARG A 135 16.69 15.89 8.22
C ARG A 135 18.18 15.81 8.53
N ILE A 136 18.58 14.79 9.30
CA ILE A 136 19.94 14.27 9.33
C ILE A 136 19.99 12.89 8.66
N ALA A 137 21.14 12.51 8.11
CA ALA A 137 21.36 11.21 7.49
C ALA A 137 22.20 10.29 8.38
N PHE A 138 21.87 9.00 8.40
CA PHE A 138 22.63 7.96 9.08
C PHE A 138 22.97 6.82 8.11
N VAL A 139 24.25 6.69 7.77
CA VAL A 139 24.77 5.61 6.91
C VAL A 139 25.04 4.38 7.78
N ASN A 140 24.12 3.42 7.71
CA ASN A 140 24.05 2.23 8.56
C ASN A 140 24.71 1.01 7.89
N LYS A 141 25.01 0.00 8.71
CA LYS A 141 25.60 -1.29 8.32
C LYS A 141 27.02 -1.18 7.73
N LEU A 142 27.85 -0.30 8.29
CA LEU A 142 29.30 -0.24 8.01
C LEU A 142 30.05 -1.57 8.27
N ASP A 143 29.41 -2.53 8.95
CA ASP A 143 29.96 -3.87 9.19
C ASP A 143 29.70 -4.88 8.06
N ARG A 144 29.07 -4.47 6.95
CA ARG A 144 28.89 -5.31 5.75
C ARG A 144 30.08 -5.26 4.81
N ALA A 145 30.29 -6.35 4.08
CA ALA A 145 31.25 -6.39 2.98
C ALA A 145 30.86 -5.40 1.86
N GLY A 146 31.83 -4.61 1.38
CA GLY A 146 31.62 -3.54 0.40
C GLY A 146 30.93 -2.28 0.96
N ALA A 147 30.90 -2.09 2.28
CA ALA A 147 30.35 -0.88 2.89
C ALA A 147 31.33 0.31 2.76
N ASP A 148 30.84 1.41 2.18
CA ASP A 148 31.63 2.61 1.87
C ASP A 148 30.81 3.89 2.19
N LEU A 149 31.31 4.68 3.14
CA LEU A 149 30.69 5.95 3.52
C LEU A 149 30.77 7.00 2.41
N ASP A 150 31.85 7.05 1.65
CA ASP A 150 32.05 8.05 0.60
C ASP A 150 31.17 7.76 -0.61
N ALA A 151 31.02 6.48 -0.97
CA ALA A 151 30.05 6.06 -1.99
C ALA A 151 28.61 6.40 -1.58
N ALA A 152 28.23 6.15 -0.31
CA ALA A 152 26.91 6.52 0.21
C ALA A 152 26.69 8.05 0.22
N VAL A 153 27.69 8.84 0.63
CA VAL A 153 27.66 10.30 0.63
C VAL A 153 27.59 10.87 -0.79
N ALA A 154 28.32 10.29 -1.75
CA ALA A 154 28.22 10.66 -3.16
C ALA A 154 26.81 10.36 -3.70
N SER A 155 26.25 9.19 -3.39
CA SER A 155 24.89 8.80 -3.79
C SER A 155 23.82 9.78 -3.27
N ILE A 156 23.95 10.27 -2.02
CA ILE A 156 23.10 11.33 -1.44
C ILE A 156 23.19 12.62 -2.26
N ARG A 157 24.42 13.09 -2.56
CA ARG A 157 24.64 14.31 -3.34
C ARG A 157 24.06 14.21 -4.75
N GLU A 158 24.25 13.08 -5.43
CA GLU A 158 23.83 12.86 -6.81
C GLU A 158 22.31 12.70 -6.97
N ARG A 159 21.66 11.90 -6.11
CA ARG A 159 20.26 11.49 -6.31
C ARG A 159 19.23 12.30 -5.54
N LEU A 160 19.61 12.94 -4.44
CA LEU A 160 18.70 13.70 -3.58
C LEU A 160 18.91 15.22 -3.67
N HIS A 161 20.08 15.63 -4.16
CA HIS A 161 20.52 17.03 -4.35
C HIS A 161 20.80 17.95 -3.14
N PRO A 162 20.72 17.57 -1.84
CA PRO A 162 21.25 18.42 -0.77
C PRO A 162 22.79 18.43 -0.83
N ARG A 163 23.44 19.33 -0.10
CA ARG A 163 24.86 19.19 0.23
C ARG A 163 25.03 18.25 1.44
N PRO A 164 25.57 17.02 1.29
CA PRO A 164 25.88 16.18 2.45
C PRO A 164 27.15 16.65 3.15
N LEU A 165 27.06 16.85 4.46
CA LEU A 165 28.14 17.28 5.35
C LEU A 165 28.48 16.10 6.28
N ALA A 166 29.50 15.32 5.91
CA ALA A 166 29.96 14.19 6.70
C ALA A 166 30.70 14.68 7.95
N VAL A 167 30.14 14.41 9.13
CA VAL A 167 30.71 14.85 10.43
C VAL A 167 31.50 13.75 11.14
N GLN A 168 31.63 12.58 10.52
CA GLN A 168 32.31 11.40 11.06
C GLN A 168 33.18 10.71 10.01
N LEU A 169 34.32 10.16 10.47
CA LEU A 169 35.20 9.27 9.71
C LEU A 169 35.20 7.89 10.39
N PRO A 170 34.87 6.77 9.70
CA PRO A 170 34.84 5.45 10.31
C PRO A 170 36.24 4.92 10.65
N ILE A 171 36.36 4.19 11.75
CA ILE A 171 37.58 3.54 12.22
C ILE A 171 37.48 2.05 11.88
N GLY A 172 38.17 1.65 10.80
CA GLY A 172 38.06 0.33 10.19
C GLY A 172 36.84 0.20 9.26
N THR A 173 36.81 -0.87 8.48
CA THR A 173 35.76 -1.19 7.50
C THR A 173 35.26 -2.63 7.66
N GLU A 174 34.03 -2.89 7.23
CA GLU A 174 33.43 -4.23 7.28
C GLU A 174 33.51 -4.82 8.71
N GLU A 175 33.90 -6.08 8.89
CA GLU A 175 34.05 -6.69 10.22
C GLU A 175 35.07 -5.98 11.14
N SER A 176 35.97 -5.15 10.59
CA SER A 176 36.93 -4.36 11.36
C SER A 176 36.43 -2.99 11.82
N PHE A 177 35.19 -2.61 11.47
CA PHE A 177 34.58 -1.35 11.91
C PHE A 177 34.37 -1.33 13.44
N THR A 178 35.22 -0.56 14.14
CA THR A 178 35.32 -0.54 15.62
C THR A 178 34.97 0.81 16.24
N GLY A 179 34.91 1.89 15.46
CA GLY A 179 34.66 3.23 15.99
C GLY A 179 34.40 4.28 14.92
N VAL A 180 34.24 5.53 15.36
CA VAL A 180 34.14 6.72 14.50
C VAL A 180 34.99 7.84 15.09
N VAL A 181 35.59 8.67 14.24
CA VAL A 181 36.18 9.96 14.65
C VAL A 181 35.11 11.04 14.51
N ASP A 182 34.78 11.70 15.62
CA ASP A 182 34.00 12.95 15.67
C ASP A 182 34.87 14.07 15.07
N LEU A 183 34.53 14.53 13.87
CA LEU A 183 35.29 15.57 13.18
C LEU A 183 35.10 16.95 13.82
N LEU A 184 33.99 17.23 14.53
CA LEU A 184 33.77 18.51 15.21
C LEU A 184 34.70 18.67 16.41
N ARG A 185 34.97 17.58 17.14
CA ARG A 185 35.84 17.61 18.33
C ARG A 185 37.26 17.09 18.07
N LEU A 186 37.51 16.46 16.92
CA LEU A 186 38.75 15.72 16.60
C LEU A 186 39.09 14.68 17.69
N ARG A 187 38.09 13.85 18.03
CA ARG A 187 38.19 12.78 19.03
C ARG A 187 37.61 11.48 18.48
N ALA A 188 38.15 10.35 18.91
CA ALA A 188 37.69 9.03 18.50
C ALA A 188 36.74 8.43 19.54
N LEU A 189 35.62 7.89 19.08
CA LEU A 189 34.70 7.08 19.86
C LEU A 189 34.80 5.63 19.36
N THR A 190 35.35 4.74 20.18
CA THR A 190 35.48 3.32 19.87
C THR A 190 34.58 2.48 20.79
N TRP A 191 33.99 1.42 20.27
CA TRP A 191 33.12 0.52 21.04
C TRP A 191 33.81 -0.82 21.28
N HIS A 192 34.00 -1.16 22.55
CA HIS A 192 34.44 -2.50 22.95
C HIS A 192 33.35 -3.55 22.66
N ASP A 193 33.67 -4.83 22.85
CA ASP A 193 32.80 -5.96 22.46
C ASP A 193 31.53 -6.10 23.32
N ASP A 194 31.47 -5.41 24.47
CA ASP A 194 30.26 -5.26 25.29
C ASP A 194 29.26 -4.25 24.69
N GLY A 195 29.73 -3.38 23.79
CA GLY A 195 29.00 -2.25 23.22
C GLY A 195 29.12 -0.96 24.04
N THR A 196 30.10 -0.85 24.94
CA THR A 196 30.35 0.42 25.66
C THR A 196 31.23 1.35 24.81
N PRO A 197 30.80 2.60 24.54
CA PRO A 197 31.63 3.60 23.87
C PRO A 197 32.71 4.14 24.81
N VAL A 198 33.93 4.29 24.30
CA VAL A 198 35.07 4.93 24.97
C VAL A 198 35.59 6.07 24.09
N ASP A 199 35.72 7.25 24.69
CA ASP A 199 36.25 8.46 24.06
C ASP A 199 37.78 8.53 24.26
N GLY A 200 38.53 8.68 23.16
CA GLY A 200 39.98 8.81 23.13
C GLY A 200 40.51 9.74 22.04
N PRO A 201 41.84 9.87 21.92
CA PRO A 201 42.47 10.61 20.82
C PRO A 201 42.27 9.89 19.48
N VAL A 202 42.35 10.65 18.38
CA VAL A 202 42.33 10.08 17.01
C VAL A 202 43.46 9.03 16.86
N PRO A 203 43.20 7.84 16.30
CA PRO A 203 44.24 6.86 16.01
C PRO A 203 45.33 7.46 15.10
N VAL A 204 46.60 7.22 15.42
CA VAL A 204 47.75 7.84 14.72
C VAL A 204 47.73 7.64 13.19
N HIS A 205 47.19 6.50 12.72
CA HIS A 205 47.08 6.19 11.29
C HIS A 205 45.91 6.89 10.58
N LEU A 206 45.04 7.60 11.31
CA LEU A 206 43.93 8.40 10.79
C LEU A 206 44.11 9.91 11.02
N THR A 207 45.14 10.35 11.76
CA THR A 207 45.31 11.76 12.15
C THR A 207 45.30 12.71 10.94
N ASP A 208 46.09 12.42 9.92
CA ASP A 208 46.21 13.27 8.73
C ASP A 208 44.89 13.28 7.93
N GLN A 209 44.26 12.12 7.78
CA GLN A 209 42.96 11.99 7.10
C GLN A 209 41.85 12.70 7.88
N ALA A 210 41.84 12.64 9.21
CA ALA A 210 40.86 13.34 10.04
C ALA A 210 41.05 14.86 9.96
N ALA A 211 42.30 15.35 9.88
CA ALA A 211 42.59 16.77 9.67
C ALA A 211 42.14 17.25 8.27
N GLU A 212 42.42 16.48 7.21
CA GLU A 212 41.94 16.75 5.85
C GLU A 212 40.40 16.77 5.79
N ARG A 213 39.74 15.77 6.36
CA ARG A 213 38.27 15.66 6.40
C ARG A 213 37.62 16.77 7.22
N ARG A 214 38.22 17.16 8.34
CA ARG A 214 37.80 18.32 9.12
C ARG A 214 37.92 19.59 8.30
N ARG A 215 39.05 19.84 7.64
CA ARG A 215 39.24 21.02 6.79
C ARG A 215 38.20 21.09 5.67
N ALA A 216 37.94 19.98 4.99
CA ALA A 216 36.92 19.91 3.94
C ALA A 216 35.48 20.16 4.48
N LEU A 217 35.20 19.75 5.72
CA LEU A 217 33.94 20.07 6.41
C LEU A 217 33.83 21.56 6.78
N GLU A 218 34.93 22.18 7.26
CA GLU A 218 34.96 23.62 7.55
C GLU A 218 34.75 24.45 6.27
N GLU A 219 35.48 24.13 5.20
CA GLU A 219 35.35 24.80 3.90
C GLU A 219 33.92 24.64 3.32
N ALA A 220 33.33 23.44 3.41
CA ALA A 220 31.96 23.19 2.94
C ALA A 220 30.85 23.85 3.79
N VAL A 221 31.10 24.14 5.06
CA VAL A 221 30.17 24.89 5.94
C VAL A 221 30.37 26.41 5.76
N ALA A 222 31.60 26.88 5.62
CA ALA A 222 31.91 28.28 5.31
C ALA A 222 31.32 28.73 3.96
N GLU A 223 31.21 27.85 2.96
CA GLU A 223 30.48 28.14 1.72
C GLU A 223 28.97 28.43 1.92
N LEU A 224 28.38 28.06 3.06
CA LEU A 224 26.93 28.08 3.29
C LEU A 224 26.49 28.97 4.46
N ASN A 225 27.31 29.14 5.49
CA ASN A 225 26.97 29.92 6.68
C ASN A 225 27.90 31.15 6.82
N PRO A 226 27.35 32.40 6.86
CA PRO A 226 28.15 33.62 6.91
C PRO A 226 29.06 33.76 8.15
N GLU A 227 28.62 33.28 9.32
CA GLU A 227 29.40 33.37 10.56
C GLU A 227 30.63 32.45 10.52
N ALA A 228 30.44 31.21 10.05
CA ALA A 228 31.53 30.27 9.79
C ALA A 228 32.48 30.77 8.69
N LEU A 229 31.98 31.50 7.68
CA LEU A 229 32.82 32.13 6.65
C LEU A 229 33.70 33.24 7.20
N GLU A 230 33.15 34.13 8.05
CA GLU A 230 33.92 35.21 8.68
C GLU A 230 35.01 34.65 9.61
N GLU A 231 34.69 33.63 10.42
CA GLU A 231 35.67 32.94 11.27
C GLU A 231 36.76 32.26 10.43
N PHE A 232 36.39 31.50 9.38
CA PHE A 232 37.33 30.80 8.50
C PHE A 232 38.25 31.77 7.75
N CYS A 233 37.73 32.88 7.22
CA CYS A 233 38.53 33.91 6.57
C CYS A 233 39.49 34.64 7.54
N THR A 234 39.14 34.73 8.83
CA THR A 234 39.93 35.45 9.83
C THR A 234 40.99 34.56 10.50
N HIS A 235 40.69 33.27 10.70
CA HIS A 235 41.51 32.35 11.49
C HIS A 235 42.00 31.10 10.73
N GLY A 236 41.53 30.87 9.50
CA GLY A 236 41.90 29.72 8.67
C GLY A 236 41.35 28.37 9.15
N THR A 237 40.49 28.38 10.17
CA THR A 237 39.78 27.25 10.79
C THR A 237 38.45 27.77 11.36
N VAL A 238 37.51 26.88 11.71
CA VAL A 238 36.22 27.24 12.34
C VAL A 238 36.15 26.56 13.70
N THR A 239 35.80 27.25 14.78
CA THR A 239 35.71 26.60 16.10
C THR A 239 34.56 25.60 16.16
N ALA A 240 34.69 24.59 17.03
CA ALA A 240 33.67 23.55 17.20
C ALA A 240 32.29 24.09 17.65
N ALA A 241 32.24 25.32 18.21
CA ALA A 241 31.01 25.98 18.62
C ALA A 241 30.26 26.56 17.40
N THR A 242 30.92 27.40 16.60
CA THR A 242 30.37 27.96 15.35
C THR A 242 30.01 26.85 14.38
N LEU A 243 30.86 25.83 14.24
CA LEU A 243 30.60 24.68 13.38
C LEU A 243 29.33 23.93 13.81
N ALA A 244 29.10 23.71 15.11
CA ALA A 244 27.88 23.09 15.61
C ALA A 244 26.63 23.98 15.43
N ALA A 245 26.77 25.30 15.57
CA ALA A 245 25.68 26.27 15.34
C ALA A 245 25.27 26.31 13.86
N ALA A 246 26.23 26.46 12.96
CA ALA A 246 26.02 26.44 11.51
C ALA A 246 25.41 25.11 11.03
N LEU A 247 25.90 23.96 11.54
CA LEU A 247 25.32 22.65 11.21
C LEU A 247 23.87 22.51 11.70
N ARG A 248 23.50 23.09 12.85
CA ARG A 248 22.10 23.16 13.30
C ARG A 248 21.25 24.03 12.37
N GLU A 249 21.74 25.21 11.99
CA GLU A 249 21.01 26.12 11.10
C GLU A 249 20.75 25.48 9.73
N LEU A 250 21.81 24.99 9.07
CA LEU A 250 21.74 24.39 7.74
C LEU A 250 20.88 23.11 7.71
N THR A 251 20.88 22.33 8.81
CA THR A 251 19.95 21.19 8.97
C THR A 251 18.50 21.66 9.01
N ARG A 252 18.23 22.78 9.69
CA ARG A 252 16.88 23.34 9.89
C ARG A 252 16.34 24.06 8.65
N THR A 253 17.19 24.71 7.85
CA THR A 253 16.77 25.25 6.54
C THR A 253 16.66 24.17 5.46
N GLY A 254 17.41 23.07 5.60
CA GLY A 254 17.42 21.94 4.66
C GLY A 254 18.40 22.12 3.49
N GLU A 255 19.20 23.20 3.49
CA GLU A 255 20.22 23.46 2.47
C GLU A 255 21.36 22.43 2.49
N ALA A 256 21.63 21.86 3.66
CA ALA A 256 22.57 20.77 3.84
C ALA A 256 22.00 19.66 4.74
N VAL A 257 22.56 18.46 4.61
CA VAL A 257 22.23 17.32 5.47
C VAL A 257 23.47 16.85 6.22
N VAL A 258 23.43 16.88 7.55
CA VAL A 258 24.47 16.29 8.41
C VAL A 258 24.46 14.77 8.23
N VAL A 259 25.60 14.18 7.88
CA VAL A 259 25.75 12.73 7.67
C VAL A 259 26.59 12.11 8.78
N LEU A 260 25.97 11.20 9.53
CA LEU A 260 26.59 10.33 10.52
C LEU A 260 26.66 8.89 9.99
N CYS A 261 27.42 8.01 10.65
CA CYS A 261 27.61 6.63 10.21
C CYS A 261 27.72 5.62 11.37
N GLY A 262 27.46 4.35 11.09
CA GLY A 262 27.57 3.29 12.09
C GLY A 262 27.05 1.92 11.67
N SER A 263 26.80 1.08 12.67
CA SER A 263 26.11 -0.21 12.55
C SER A 263 25.17 -0.43 13.73
N ALA A 264 23.86 -0.33 13.46
CA ALA A 264 22.82 -0.66 14.44
C ALA A 264 22.85 -2.15 14.84
N TYR A 265 23.31 -3.04 13.93
CA TYR A 265 23.45 -4.46 14.24
C TYR A 265 24.54 -4.68 15.32
N ARG A 266 25.72 -4.09 15.13
CA ARG A 266 26.85 -4.19 16.08
C ARG A 266 26.71 -3.28 17.32
N ASN A 267 25.67 -2.44 17.40
CA ASN A 267 25.48 -1.41 18.44
C ASN A 267 26.59 -0.35 18.44
N ARG A 268 27.03 0.10 17.25
CA ARG A 268 28.08 1.13 17.08
C ARG A 268 27.52 2.35 16.35
N GLY A 269 27.68 3.55 16.91
CA GLY A 269 27.29 4.82 16.27
C GLY A 269 25.89 5.36 16.60
N ILE A 270 25.17 4.77 17.56
CA ILE A 270 23.78 5.18 17.87
C ILE A 270 23.73 6.31 18.91
N GLU A 271 24.69 6.38 19.82
CA GLU A 271 24.83 7.44 20.83
C GLU A 271 25.19 8.78 20.17
N PRO A 272 26.18 8.86 19.24
CA PRO A 272 26.41 10.06 18.44
C PRO A 272 25.22 10.46 17.57
N LEU A 273 24.44 9.50 17.07
CA LEU A 273 23.20 9.77 16.33
C LEU A 273 22.14 10.44 17.21
N LEU A 274 22.01 10.02 18.47
CA LEU A 274 21.10 10.64 19.44
C LEU A 274 21.59 12.03 19.89
N ASP A 275 22.89 12.20 20.10
CA ASP A 275 23.48 13.52 20.38
C ASP A 275 23.27 14.49 19.20
N ALA A 276 23.48 14.04 17.96
CA ALA A 276 23.22 14.82 16.76
C ALA A 276 21.73 15.12 16.54
N ALA A 277 20.84 14.18 16.85
CA ALA A 277 19.40 14.39 16.82
C ALA A 277 18.93 15.42 17.87
N VAL A 278 19.56 15.47 19.04
CA VAL A 278 19.31 16.52 20.04
C VAL A 278 19.90 17.87 19.58
N ALA A 279 21.12 17.88 19.04
CA ALA A 279 21.83 19.11 18.66
C ALA A 279 21.27 19.79 17.41
N TYR A 280 21.06 19.06 16.30
CA TYR A 280 20.79 19.64 14.99
C TYR A 280 19.32 19.64 14.58
N LEU A 281 18.54 18.65 15.01
CA LEU A 281 17.11 18.60 14.68
C LEU A 281 16.29 19.60 15.53
N PRO A 282 15.17 20.13 14.99
CA PRO A 282 14.33 21.11 15.66
C PRO A 282 13.56 20.54 16.85
N SER A 283 13.27 21.43 17.81
CA SER A 283 12.17 21.30 18.77
C SER A 283 10.86 21.86 18.17
N PRO A 284 9.69 21.64 18.79
CA PRO A 284 8.44 22.27 18.35
C PRO A 284 8.47 23.81 18.30
N LEU A 285 9.42 24.47 18.98
CA LEU A 285 9.61 25.93 18.94
C LEU A 285 10.40 26.41 17.70
N ASP A 286 11.17 25.53 17.06
CA ASP A 286 11.99 25.83 15.88
C ASP A 286 11.23 25.67 14.55
N VAL A 287 10.03 25.07 14.62
CA VAL A 287 9.12 24.76 13.50
C VAL A 287 8.19 25.96 13.24
N PRO A 288 7.84 26.28 11.97
CA PRO A 288 6.90 27.36 11.66
C PRO A 288 5.53 27.22 12.35
N PRO A 289 4.84 28.34 12.67
CA PRO A 289 3.49 28.30 13.21
C PRO A 289 2.52 27.55 12.29
N VAL A 290 1.52 26.87 12.84
CA VAL A 290 0.49 26.24 12.01
C VAL A 290 -0.55 27.27 11.59
N HIS A 291 -0.91 27.24 10.30
CA HIS A 291 -1.83 28.18 9.67
C HIS A 291 -3.24 27.59 9.53
N ALA A 292 -4.26 28.45 9.62
CA ALA A 292 -5.63 28.09 9.29
C ALA A 292 -5.82 27.86 7.78
N THR A 293 -6.36 26.71 7.39
CA THR A 293 -6.83 26.49 6.01
C THR A 293 -8.26 26.99 5.81
N GLY A 294 -8.58 27.40 4.57
CA GLY A 294 -9.85 28.03 4.22
C GLY A 294 -11.08 27.19 4.57
N ALA A 295 -12.13 27.86 5.03
CA ALA A 295 -13.29 27.27 5.69
C ALA A 295 -14.00 26.12 4.93
N THR A 296 -14.21 25.00 5.62
CA THR A 296 -15.24 24.00 5.29
C THR A 296 -16.63 24.39 5.81
N THR A 297 -17.65 23.71 5.31
CA THR A 297 -19.07 24.05 5.49
C THR A 297 -19.52 24.16 6.96
N GLY A 298 -19.87 25.37 7.39
CA GLY A 298 -20.57 25.64 8.65
C GLY A 298 -19.89 26.65 9.56
N THR A 299 -18.56 26.83 9.44
CA THR A 299 -17.77 27.63 10.37
C THR A 299 -16.93 28.65 9.62
N THR A 300 -17.09 29.94 9.93
CA THR A 300 -16.31 31.02 9.29
C THR A 300 -14.90 31.09 9.90
N VAL A 301 -14.04 30.15 9.52
CA VAL A 301 -12.62 30.14 9.94
C VAL A 301 -11.87 31.25 9.21
N ASP A 302 -11.22 32.13 9.97
CA ASP A 302 -10.35 33.18 9.44
C ASP A 302 -9.01 32.58 9.02
N ALA A 303 -8.76 32.53 7.70
CA ALA A 303 -7.56 31.97 7.10
C ALA A 303 -6.27 32.77 7.39
N THR A 304 -6.35 33.92 8.07
CA THR A 304 -5.17 34.63 8.56
C THR A 304 -4.67 34.11 9.92
N GLN A 305 -5.48 33.30 10.64
CA GLN A 305 -5.10 32.80 11.95
C GLN A 305 -3.90 31.85 11.90
N GLN A 306 -3.03 32.03 12.89
CA GLN A 306 -1.86 31.21 13.14
C GLN A 306 -1.86 30.74 14.60
N ARG A 307 -1.15 29.65 14.89
CA ARG A 307 -0.93 29.12 16.24
C ARG A 307 0.53 28.71 16.38
N THR A 308 1.21 29.22 17.40
CA THR A 308 2.60 28.86 17.72
C THR A 308 2.64 27.72 18.74
N ALA A 309 3.82 27.11 18.95
CA ALA A 309 4.02 26.06 19.95
C ALA A 309 4.02 26.60 21.40
N ASP A 310 2.85 27.04 21.85
CA ASP A 310 2.59 27.76 23.09
C ASP A 310 1.46 27.08 23.89
N PRO A 311 1.68 26.63 25.15
CA PRO A 311 0.66 25.99 25.98
C PRO A 311 -0.50 26.90 26.42
N GLU A 312 -0.33 28.22 26.36
CA GLU A 312 -1.32 29.22 26.80
C GLU A 312 -2.25 29.66 25.64
N GLN A 313 -1.96 29.27 24.40
CA GLN A 313 -2.82 29.54 23.25
C GLN A 313 -4.03 28.59 23.18
N PRO A 314 -5.08 28.92 22.40
CA PRO A 314 -6.22 28.03 22.25
C PRO A 314 -5.83 26.67 21.66
N LEU A 315 -6.36 25.59 22.26
CA LEU A 315 -6.03 24.21 21.91
C LEU A 315 -6.14 23.98 20.39
N THR A 316 -5.08 23.44 19.80
CA THR A 316 -4.98 23.15 18.37
C THR A 316 -4.22 21.85 18.16
N ALA A 317 -4.91 20.79 17.73
CA ALA A 317 -4.33 19.46 17.53
C ALA A 317 -4.81 18.77 16.24
N LEU A 318 -3.97 17.92 15.66
CA LEU A 318 -4.28 17.11 14.47
C LEU A 318 -4.32 15.61 14.81
N ALA A 319 -5.40 14.94 14.42
CA ALA A 319 -5.50 13.48 14.48
C ALA A 319 -4.82 12.85 13.26
N PHE A 320 -3.72 12.11 13.46
CA PHE A 320 -2.92 11.55 12.35
C PHE A 320 -3.00 10.02 12.22
N LYS A 321 -3.41 9.32 13.28
CA LYS A 321 -3.63 7.87 13.28
C LYS A 321 -4.81 7.49 14.17
N VAL A 322 -5.60 6.52 13.74
CA VAL A 322 -6.73 5.95 14.50
C VAL A 322 -6.55 4.43 14.54
N VAL A 323 -6.76 3.82 15.71
CA VAL A 323 -6.64 2.36 15.91
C VAL A 323 -7.79 1.87 16.79
N ALA A 324 -8.47 0.81 16.38
CA ALA A 324 -9.43 0.08 17.21
C ALA A 324 -8.68 -0.91 18.12
N ALA A 325 -8.47 -0.53 19.38
CA ALA A 325 -7.91 -1.42 20.40
C ALA A 325 -9.01 -2.13 21.20
N PRO A 326 -8.72 -3.25 21.90
CA PRO A 326 -9.66 -3.89 22.83
C PRO A 326 -10.13 -2.97 23.96
N THR A 327 -9.36 -1.93 24.29
CA THR A 327 -9.66 -0.89 25.28
C THR A 327 -10.53 0.26 24.72
N GLY A 328 -10.81 0.28 23.42
CA GLY A 328 -11.58 1.31 22.72
C GLY A 328 -10.87 1.88 21.48
N ARG A 329 -11.52 2.85 20.83
CA ARG A 329 -10.91 3.66 19.76
C ARG A 329 -9.81 4.53 20.36
N LEU A 330 -8.57 4.34 19.90
CA LEU A 330 -7.42 5.20 20.18
C LEU A 330 -7.26 6.17 18.99
N THR A 331 -7.32 7.47 19.27
CA THR A 331 -6.99 8.52 18.29
C THR A 331 -5.66 9.15 18.70
N TYR A 332 -4.66 9.13 17.83
CA TYR A 332 -3.34 9.71 18.07
C TYR A 332 -3.35 11.16 17.60
N LEU A 333 -3.00 12.07 18.52
CA LEU A 333 -3.02 13.52 18.33
C LEU A 333 -1.60 14.10 18.37
N ARG A 334 -1.32 15.01 17.44
CA ARG A 334 -0.22 15.98 17.52
C ARG A 334 -0.77 17.29 18.07
N LEU A 335 -0.26 17.76 19.22
CA LEU A 335 -0.65 19.06 19.77
C LEU A 335 0.30 20.13 19.23
N TYR A 336 -0.23 21.09 18.48
CA TYR A 336 0.55 22.22 17.96
C TYR A 336 0.46 23.44 18.89
N ALA A 337 -0.68 23.69 19.51
CA ALA A 337 -0.85 24.79 20.48
C ALA A 337 -1.83 24.41 21.60
N GLY A 338 -1.72 25.13 22.72
CA GLY A 338 -2.55 25.00 23.90
C GLY A 338 -2.29 23.76 24.76
N THR A 339 -3.15 23.56 25.74
CA THR A 339 -3.07 22.43 26.67
C THR A 339 -4.37 21.62 26.63
N LEU A 340 -4.25 20.33 26.33
CA LEU A 340 -5.37 19.39 26.37
C LEU A 340 -5.48 18.77 27.76
N HIS A 341 -6.61 18.95 28.42
CA HIS A 341 -6.91 18.32 29.71
C HIS A 341 -7.79 17.07 29.55
N LYS A 342 -7.61 16.11 30.46
CA LYS A 342 -8.50 14.96 30.61
C LYS A 342 -9.88 15.46 31.04
N GLY A 343 -10.91 15.07 30.29
CA GLY A 343 -12.24 15.64 30.44
C GLY A 343 -12.45 16.97 29.70
N ALA A 344 -11.57 17.36 28.77
CA ALA A 344 -11.88 18.45 27.83
C ALA A 344 -13.01 18.07 26.86
N THR A 345 -13.83 19.05 26.49
CA THR A 345 -14.64 19.01 25.26
C THR A 345 -13.89 19.78 24.19
N VAL A 346 -13.75 19.19 23.01
CA VAL A 346 -13.03 19.78 21.86
C VAL A 346 -13.93 19.80 20.63
N LEU A 347 -13.65 20.67 19.67
CA LEU A 347 -14.37 20.78 18.42
C LEU A 347 -13.59 20.10 17.29
N ASP A 348 -14.24 19.21 16.54
CA ASP A 348 -13.79 18.83 15.20
C ASP A 348 -14.15 19.95 14.21
N ALA A 349 -13.15 20.77 13.86
CA ALA A 349 -13.35 21.94 13.01
C ALA A 349 -13.85 21.61 11.59
N ALA A 350 -13.58 20.39 11.10
CA ALA A 350 -13.98 19.97 9.76
C ALA A 350 -15.45 19.52 9.70
N THR A 351 -16.02 19.01 10.80
CA THR A 351 -17.41 18.52 10.86
C THR A 351 -18.34 19.35 11.75
N GLY A 352 -17.82 20.32 12.49
CA GLY A 352 -18.58 21.15 13.44
C GLY A 352 -19.08 20.38 14.67
N ARG A 353 -18.50 19.22 14.97
CA ARG A 353 -18.96 18.32 16.03
C ARG A 353 -18.09 18.44 17.28
N THR A 354 -18.72 18.54 18.45
CA THR A 354 -18.00 18.46 19.73
C THR A 354 -17.73 17.01 20.12
N GLU A 355 -16.49 16.72 20.48
CA GLU A 355 -16.00 15.45 20.98
C GLU A 355 -15.54 15.59 22.44
N ARG A 356 -15.57 14.50 23.21
CA ARG A 356 -15.20 14.50 24.64
C ARG A 356 -13.97 13.63 24.87
N ILE A 357 -12.89 14.20 25.38
CA ILE A 357 -11.67 13.46 25.71
C ILE A 357 -11.84 12.83 27.10
N ALA A 358 -11.96 11.50 27.14
CA ALA A 358 -12.19 10.77 28.38
C ALA A 358 -10.89 10.40 29.12
N ARG A 359 -9.85 10.01 28.37
CA ARG A 359 -8.51 9.67 28.87
C ARG A 359 -7.44 10.14 27.89
N ILE A 360 -6.30 10.60 28.41
CA ILE A 360 -5.09 10.91 27.65
C ILE A 360 -4.02 9.87 28.01
N LEU A 361 -3.37 9.29 27.02
CA LEU A 361 -2.38 8.23 27.16
C LEU A 361 -1.08 8.65 26.48
N ARG A 362 0.00 8.76 27.24
CA ARG A 362 1.36 8.89 26.70
C ARG A 362 1.86 7.50 26.32
N VAL A 363 2.31 7.37 25.07
CA VAL A 363 2.68 6.08 24.45
C VAL A 363 4.16 5.82 24.69
N MET A 364 4.48 4.70 25.34
CA MET A 364 5.84 4.27 25.63
C MET A 364 6.00 2.80 25.23
N ALA A 365 6.40 2.55 23.98
CA ALA A 365 6.63 1.22 23.44
C ALA A 365 5.39 0.31 23.58
N ASP A 366 5.46 -0.81 24.31
CA ASP A 366 4.35 -1.73 24.58
C ASP A 366 3.27 -1.16 25.54
N ARG A 367 3.49 0.02 26.12
CA ARG A 367 2.74 0.53 27.29
C ARG A 367 2.13 1.90 27.07
N HIS A 368 1.04 2.12 27.79
CA HIS A 368 0.32 3.38 27.84
C HIS A 368 0.30 3.90 29.28
N THR A 369 0.89 5.07 29.52
CA THR A 369 0.80 5.76 30.81
C THR A 369 -0.29 6.81 30.72
N GLU A 370 -1.29 6.76 31.61
CA GLU A 370 -2.35 7.77 31.63
C GLU A 370 -1.85 9.08 32.22
N THR A 371 -2.21 10.20 31.59
CA THR A 371 -1.90 11.56 32.08
C THR A 371 -3.17 12.39 32.18
N ASP A 372 -3.19 13.37 33.09
CA ASP A 372 -4.34 14.28 33.24
C ASP A 372 -4.27 15.49 32.28
N HIS A 373 -3.12 15.72 31.62
CA HIS A 373 -2.95 16.72 30.57
C HIS A 373 -1.86 16.34 29.55
N ALA A 374 -1.81 17.09 28.44
CA ALA A 374 -0.73 17.15 27.44
C ALA A 374 -0.67 18.56 26.85
N CYS A 375 0.52 19.03 26.44
CA CYS A 375 0.74 20.44 26.03
C CYS A 375 1.17 20.57 24.56
N ALA A 376 1.21 21.80 24.05
CA ALA A 376 1.85 22.14 22.78
C ALA A 376 3.23 21.45 22.63
N GLY A 377 3.46 20.81 21.49
CA GLY A 377 4.68 20.03 21.24
C GLY A 377 4.64 18.56 21.68
N ASP A 378 3.55 18.08 22.28
CA ASP A 378 3.36 16.65 22.56
C ASP A 378 2.77 15.83 21.39
N ILE A 379 2.94 14.51 21.49
CA ILE A 379 2.20 13.48 20.77
C ILE A 379 1.61 12.51 21.80
N VAL A 380 0.30 12.28 21.73
CA VAL A 380 -0.45 11.43 22.70
C VAL A 380 -1.56 10.65 22.01
N ALA A 381 -1.95 9.51 22.56
CA ALA A 381 -3.18 8.81 22.20
C ALA A 381 -4.32 9.22 23.14
N VAL A 382 -5.54 9.41 22.61
CA VAL A 382 -6.73 9.72 23.41
C VAL A 382 -7.82 8.68 23.23
N ILE A 383 -8.59 8.43 24.29
CA ILE A 383 -9.84 7.67 24.26
C ILE A 383 -10.98 8.66 24.53
N GLY A 384 -12.06 8.57 23.75
CA GLY A 384 -13.25 9.40 23.93
C GLY A 384 -13.91 9.85 22.62
N PRO A 385 -13.15 10.40 21.64
CA PRO A 385 -13.69 10.78 20.34
C PRO A 385 -14.38 9.61 19.62
N LYS A 386 -15.53 9.88 18.99
CA LYS A 386 -16.39 8.85 18.36
C LYS A 386 -16.42 8.94 16.85
N ALA A 387 -16.37 10.14 16.29
CA ALA A 387 -16.44 10.46 14.88
C ALA A 387 -15.12 10.99 14.31
N ALA A 388 -14.25 11.58 15.13
CA ALA A 388 -12.95 12.11 14.72
C ALA A 388 -12.13 11.06 13.94
N ARG A 389 -11.84 11.36 12.66
CA ARG A 389 -11.08 10.51 11.74
C ARG A 389 -9.61 10.94 11.70
N VAL A 390 -8.78 10.14 11.03
CA VAL A 390 -7.49 10.60 10.50
C VAL A 390 -7.72 11.87 9.66
N GLY A 391 -6.87 12.88 9.87
CA GLY A 391 -6.98 14.22 9.28
C GLY A 391 -7.88 15.20 10.03
N ALA A 392 -8.62 14.79 11.07
CA ALA A 392 -9.47 15.70 11.83
C ALA A 392 -8.65 16.69 12.67
N THR A 393 -9.01 17.98 12.61
CA THR A 393 -8.48 19.01 13.49
C THR A 393 -9.35 19.09 14.74
N LEU A 394 -8.77 18.76 15.89
CA LEU A 394 -9.42 18.91 17.20
C LEU A 394 -8.91 20.18 17.86
N CYS A 395 -9.78 21.16 18.04
CA CYS A 395 -9.44 22.48 18.57
C CYS A 395 -10.38 22.95 19.68
N ASP A 396 -10.05 24.10 20.24
CA ASP A 396 -10.90 24.82 21.19
C ASP A 396 -12.25 25.23 20.55
N PRO A 397 -13.41 24.91 21.16
CA PRO A 397 -14.72 25.27 20.62
C PRO A 397 -14.98 26.77 20.44
N ASP A 398 -14.40 27.62 21.29
CA ASP A 398 -14.60 29.08 21.24
C ASP A 398 -13.58 29.77 20.31
N HIS A 399 -12.53 29.05 19.89
CA HIS A 399 -11.48 29.54 19.00
C HIS A 399 -11.21 28.59 17.80
N PRO A 400 -12.24 28.29 16.98
CA PRO A 400 -12.17 27.29 15.92
C PRO A 400 -11.10 27.60 14.87
N ILE A 401 -10.19 26.65 14.67
CA ILE A 401 -9.19 26.63 13.61
C ILE A 401 -9.23 25.29 12.89
N LEU A 402 -9.09 25.31 11.56
CA LEU A 402 -8.95 24.14 10.70
C LEU A 402 -7.50 24.05 10.22
N LEU A 403 -6.86 22.90 10.38
CA LEU A 403 -5.54 22.62 9.82
C LEU A 403 -5.67 21.92 8.46
N GLU A 404 -4.64 22.04 7.64
CA GLU A 404 -4.48 21.22 6.43
C GLU A 404 -4.37 19.74 6.80
N ALA A 405 -5.38 18.96 6.41
CA ALA A 405 -5.41 17.52 6.58
C ALA A 405 -4.43 16.83 5.59
N PRO A 406 -3.81 15.69 5.96
CA PRO A 406 -2.99 14.90 5.04
C PRO A 406 -3.79 14.49 3.79
N VAL A 407 -3.21 14.69 2.61
CA VAL A 407 -3.82 14.28 1.34
C VAL A 407 -3.62 12.78 1.15
N SER A 408 -4.67 11.98 1.34
CA SER A 408 -4.58 10.54 1.10
C SER A 408 -4.43 10.21 -0.38
N ALA A 409 -3.55 9.25 -0.66
CA ALA A 409 -3.23 8.82 -2.01
C ALA A 409 -4.39 8.06 -2.68
N GLU A 410 -4.49 8.18 -4.01
CA GLU A 410 -5.52 7.46 -4.77
C GLU A 410 -5.19 5.96 -4.89
N PRO A 411 -6.17 5.06 -4.65
CA PRO A 411 -5.98 3.62 -4.86
C PRO A 411 -5.59 3.26 -6.29
N VAL A 412 -4.58 2.39 -6.44
CA VAL A 412 -4.09 1.90 -7.75
C VAL A 412 -4.30 0.41 -7.97
N VAL A 413 -4.68 -0.36 -6.94
CA VAL A 413 -5.08 -1.77 -7.05
C VAL A 413 -6.49 -1.93 -6.49
N THR A 414 -7.28 -2.82 -7.10
CA THR A 414 -8.62 -3.20 -6.64
C THR A 414 -8.79 -4.71 -6.71
N VAL A 415 -9.32 -5.30 -5.63
CA VAL A 415 -9.70 -6.72 -5.54
C VAL A 415 -11.19 -6.86 -5.26
N ALA A 416 -11.79 -7.95 -5.75
CA ALA A 416 -13.05 -8.43 -5.20
C ALA A 416 -12.81 -8.99 -3.79
N ILE A 417 -13.77 -8.81 -2.89
CA ILE A 417 -13.74 -9.43 -1.56
C ILE A 417 -15.11 -10.01 -1.16
N GLU A 418 -15.12 -11.29 -0.83
CA GLU A 418 -16.34 -12.04 -0.46
C GLU A 418 -16.09 -12.86 0.82
N ALA A 419 -17.10 -12.98 1.69
CA ALA A 419 -17.03 -13.86 2.85
C ALA A 419 -17.27 -15.32 2.42
N ARG A 420 -16.41 -16.26 2.80
CA ARG A 420 -16.56 -17.69 2.42
C ARG A 420 -17.89 -18.29 2.91
N ARG A 421 -18.44 -17.77 4.02
CA ARG A 421 -19.76 -18.11 4.54
C ARG A 421 -20.70 -16.92 4.38
N SER A 422 -21.84 -17.11 3.72
CA SER A 422 -22.85 -16.06 3.51
C SER A 422 -23.38 -15.45 4.82
N ALA A 423 -23.32 -16.18 5.94
CA ALA A 423 -23.73 -15.70 7.26
C ALA A 423 -22.77 -14.66 7.89
N ASP A 424 -21.55 -14.49 7.36
CA ASP A 424 -20.59 -13.49 7.83
C ASP A 424 -20.53 -12.24 6.91
N THR A 425 -21.38 -12.17 5.88
CA THR A 425 -21.40 -11.09 4.87
C THR A 425 -21.53 -9.70 5.50
N ASP A 426 -22.41 -9.53 6.48
CA ASP A 426 -22.66 -8.21 7.10
C ASP A 426 -21.63 -7.87 8.18
N LYS A 427 -21.05 -8.89 8.82
CA LYS A 427 -19.87 -8.73 9.68
C LYS A 427 -18.67 -8.27 8.86
N LEU A 428 -18.46 -8.84 7.66
CA LEU A 428 -17.38 -8.44 6.75
C LEU A 428 -17.54 -6.99 6.30
N ALA A 429 -18.76 -6.55 5.96
CA ALA A 429 -19.02 -5.13 5.68
C ALA A 429 -18.68 -4.24 6.88
N THR A 430 -19.05 -4.66 8.09
CA THR A 430 -18.76 -3.91 9.33
C THR A 430 -17.26 -3.86 9.64
N ALA A 431 -16.52 -4.94 9.39
CA ALA A 431 -15.07 -5.00 9.59
C ALA A 431 -14.30 -4.15 8.56
N LEU A 432 -14.67 -4.22 7.28
CA LEU A 432 -14.06 -3.40 6.22
C LEU A 432 -14.36 -1.92 6.40
N ALA A 433 -15.57 -1.57 6.87
CA ALA A 433 -15.92 -0.18 7.19
C ALA A 433 -15.05 0.38 8.33
N ARG A 434 -14.76 -0.42 9.37
CA ARG A 434 -13.83 -0.03 10.44
C ARG A 434 -12.40 0.16 9.93
N LEU A 435 -11.93 -0.76 9.10
CA LEU A 435 -10.57 -0.69 8.54
C LEU A 435 -10.38 0.58 7.68
N ALA A 436 -11.40 0.98 6.92
CA ALA A 436 -11.41 2.24 6.18
C ALA A 436 -11.64 3.51 7.06
N GLU A 437 -11.81 3.37 8.38
CA GLU A 437 -11.67 4.49 9.34
C GLU A 437 -10.27 4.58 9.94
N GLU A 438 -9.50 3.48 9.92
CA GLU A 438 -8.09 3.44 10.36
C GLU A 438 -7.15 3.89 9.24
N ASP A 439 -7.35 3.40 8.01
CA ASP A 439 -6.62 3.83 6.81
C ASP A 439 -7.55 4.43 5.74
N PRO A 440 -7.58 5.76 5.57
CA PRO A 440 -8.39 6.44 4.54
C PRO A 440 -7.97 6.14 3.08
N SER A 441 -6.79 5.56 2.85
CA SER A 441 -6.36 5.15 1.51
C SER A 441 -6.98 3.82 1.05
N LEU A 442 -7.72 3.12 1.93
CA LEU A 442 -8.59 2.01 1.56
C LEU A 442 -9.98 2.53 1.16
N ARG A 443 -10.38 2.30 -0.10
CA ARG A 443 -11.75 2.58 -0.58
C ARG A 443 -12.54 1.28 -0.69
N LEU A 444 -13.64 1.19 0.07
CA LEU A 444 -14.63 0.11 -0.02
C LEU A 444 -15.77 0.54 -0.96
N ALA A 445 -16.08 -0.27 -1.97
CA ALA A 445 -17.19 -0.03 -2.87
C ALA A 445 -18.05 -1.29 -3.08
N THR A 446 -19.23 -1.10 -3.68
CA THR A 446 -20.02 -2.19 -4.26
C THR A 446 -20.32 -1.82 -5.70
N ASP A 447 -19.93 -2.70 -6.61
CA ASP A 447 -20.17 -2.56 -8.05
C ASP A 447 -21.69 -2.64 -8.33
N PRO A 448 -22.31 -1.64 -8.97
CA PRO A 448 -23.73 -1.60 -9.23
C PRO A 448 -24.20 -2.55 -10.36
N GLU A 449 -23.30 -2.96 -11.26
CA GLU A 449 -23.63 -3.89 -12.36
C GLU A 449 -23.38 -5.36 -11.95
N THR A 450 -22.29 -5.65 -11.24
CA THR A 450 -21.95 -7.03 -10.83
C THR A 450 -22.44 -7.40 -9.42
N GLY A 451 -22.85 -6.42 -8.62
CA GLY A 451 -23.24 -6.59 -7.21
C GLY A 451 -22.09 -6.99 -6.27
N GLN A 452 -20.85 -6.99 -6.78
CA GLN A 452 -19.68 -7.48 -6.05
C GLN A 452 -19.11 -6.38 -5.17
N ARG A 453 -18.68 -6.73 -3.95
CA ARG A 453 -17.92 -5.82 -3.08
C ARG A 453 -16.47 -5.78 -3.51
N THR A 454 -15.93 -4.59 -3.65
CA THR A 454 -14.55 -4.34 -4.06
C THR A 454 -13.82 -3.54 -2.98
N LEU A 455 -12.56 -3.89 -2.76
CA LEU A 455 -11.63 -3.18 -1.88
C LEU A 455 -10.48 -2.66 -2.74
N SER A 456 -10.26 -1.35 -2.69
CA SER A 456 -9.19 -0.68 -3.43
C SER A 456 -8.16 -0.11 -2.46
N GLY A 457 -6.87 -0.20 -2.81
CA GLY A 457 -5.75 0.32 -2.01
C GLY A 457 -4.52 0.65 -2.85
N LEU A 458 -3.43 1.03 -2.19
CA LEU A 458 -2.20 1.54 -2.83
C LEU A 458 -1.29 0.47 -3.45
N GLY A 459 -1.61 -0.81 -3.25
CA GLY A 459 -0.87 -1.92 -3.81
C GLY A 459 -1.39 -3.29 -3.36
N GLU A 460 -0.77 -4.34 -3.89
CA GLU A 460 -1.16 -5.73 -3.63
C GLU A 460 -0.83 -6.14 -2.18
N LEU A 461 0.32 -5.68 -1.64
CA LEU A 461 0.78 -6.03 -0.28
C LEU A 461 -0.11 -5.39 0.80
N HIS A 462 -0.54 -4.14 0.58
CA HIS A 462 -1.49 -3.47 1.47
C HIS A 462 -2.84 -4.18 1.44
N LEU A 463 -3.37 -4.54 0.27
CA LEU A 463 -4.64 -5.27 0.18
C LEU A 463 -4.59 -6.67 0.83
N GLU A 464 -3.46 -7.37 0.78
CA GLU A 464 -3.25 -8.59 1.56
C GLU A 464 -3.34 -8.34 3.07
N VAL A 465 -2.56 -7.38 3.57
CA VAL A 465 -2.47 -7.04 5.00
C VAL A 465 -3.82 -6.56 5.55
N ALA A 466 -4.55 -5.77 4.77
CA ALA A 466 -5.91 -5.33 5.07
C ALA A 466 -6.88 -6.52 5.26
N VAL A 467 -6.81 -7.50 4.36
CA VAL A 467 -7.67 -8.70 4.38
C VAL A 467 -7.28 -9.64 5.50
N GLU A 468 -5.98 -9.81 5.75
CA GLU A 468 -5.46 -10.68 6.81
C GLU A 468 -5.72 -10.08 8.20
N LYS A 469 -5.62 -8.76 8.38
CA LYS A 469 -6.10 -8.08 9.59
C LYS A 469 -7.59 -8.36 9.86
N VAL A 470 -8.45 -8.24 8.85
CA VAL A 470 -9.88 -8.59 8.98
C VAL A 470 -10.11 -10.05 9.37
N ARG A 471 -9.31 -11.00 8.85
CA ARG A 471 -9.36 -12.41 9.26
C ARG A 471 -8.97 -12.59 10.72
N ARG A 472 -7.85 -11.98 11.15
CA ARG A 472 -7.29 -12.08 12.51
C ARG A 472 -8.21 -11.42 13.54
N ASP A 473 -8.59 -10.16 13.33
CA ASP A 473 -9.35 -9.35 14.31
C ASP A 473 -10.83 -9.75 14.41
N SER A 474 -11.45 -10.19 13.31
CA SER A 474 -12.89 -10.50 13.27
C SER A 474 -13.21 -12.00 13.17
N GLY A 475 -12.21 -12.87 12.98
CA GLY A 475 -12.42 -14.32 12.78
C GLY A 475 -13.19 -14.68 11.50
N ILE A 476 -13.15 -13.81 10.48
CA ILE A 476 -13.93 -13.96 9.24
C ILE A 476 -13.03 -14.51 8.13
N GLU A 477 -13.36 -15.67 7.57
CA GLU A 477 -12.71 -16.18 6.36
C GLU A 477 -13.10 -15.34 5.11
N ALA A 478 -12.43 -14.21 4.94
CA ALA A 478 -12.51 -13.38 3.74
C ALA A 478 -11.64 -13.95 2.61
N VAL A 479 -12.21 -14.03 1.41
CA VAL A 479 -11.57 -14.51 0.19
C VAL A 479 -11.48 -13.35 -0.81
N THR A 480 -10.30 -13.16 -1.38
CA THR A 480 -10.04 -12.17 -2.45
C THR A 480 -10.01 -12.81 -3.82
N GLY A 481 -10.23 -12.01 -4.86
CA GLY A 481 -10.07 -12.40 -6.25
C GLY A 481 -9.98 -11.21 -7.20
N ALA A 482 -9.80 -11.47 -8.49
CA ALA A 482 -9.91 -10.43 -9.50
C ALA A 482 -11.35 -9.85 -9.50
N PRO A 483 -11.53 -8.52 -9.61
CA PRO A 483 -12.85 -7.91 -9.77
C PRO A 483 -13.49 -8.39 -11.08
N ARG A 484 -14.79 -8.68 -11.04
CA ARG A 484 -15.53 -9.02 -12.26
C ARG A 484 -15.61 -7.78 -13.16
N VAL A 485 -15.20 -7.92 -14.41
CA VAL A 485 -15.45 -6.89 -15.42
C VAL A 485 -16.90 -6.96 -15.89
N ALA A 486 -17.58 -5.82 -15.95
CA ALA A 486 -18.86 -5.69 -16.62
C ALA A 486 -18.65 -5.88 -18.13
N LEU A 487 -18.91 -7.09 -18.63
CA LEU A 487 -18.93 -7.36 -20.07
C LEU A 487 -20.25 -6.86 -20.67
N ARG A 488 -20.22 -6.46 -21.93
CA ARG A 488 -21.41 -6.10 -22.72
C ARG A 488 -21.45 -6.91 -24.00
N GLU A 489 -22.64 -7.10 -24.56
CA GLU A 489 -22.80 -7.70 -25.89
C GLU A 489 -23.13 -6.60 -26.91
N ALA A 490 -22.65 -6.73 -28.14
CA ALA A 490 -22.92 -5.76 -29.20
C ALA A 490 -23.29 -6.45 -30.51
N LEU A 491 -24.17 -5.79 -31.25
CA LEU A 491 -24.62 -6.23 -32.56
C LEU A 491 -23.58 -5.88 -33.63
N VAL A 492 -23.21 -6.84 -34.49
CA VAL A 492 -22.34 -6.62 -35.66
C VAL A 492 -23.16 -6.62 -36.94
N GLU A 493 -24.11 -7.55 -37.05
CA GLU A 493 -24.88 -7.79 -38.27
C GLU A 493 -26.32 -8.10 -37.89
N GLY A 494 -27.22 -7.19 -38.27
CA GLY A 494 -28.61 -7.16 -37.86
C GLY A 494 -29.55 -8.00 -38.73
N VAL A 495 -30.84 -7.96 -38.40
CA VAL A 495 -31.92 -8.56 -39.19
C VAL A 495 -32.93 -7.49 -39.57
N THR A 496 -33.38 -7.51 -40.83
CA THR A 496 -34.42 -6.63 -41.38
C THR A 496 -35.69 -7.44 -41.61
N GLY A 497 -36.86 -6.90 -41.29
CA GLY A 497 -38.14 -7.58 -41.46
C GLY A 497 -38.36 -8.78 -40.53
N PHE A 498 -37.78 -8.80 -39.33
CA PHE A 498 -37.97 -9.90 -38.38
C PHE A 498 -39.41 -9.93 -37.87
N VAL A 499 -40.16 -10.97 -38.24
CA VAL A 499 -41.58 -11.12 -37.87
C VAL A 499 -41.71 -11.91 -36.57
N TYR A 500 -42.30 -11.30 -35.54
CA TYR A 500 -42.67 -11.98 -34.30
C TYR A 500 -44.18 -11.95 -34.05
N ARG A 501 -44.76 -13.11 -33.72
CA ARG A 501 -46.19 -13.26 -33.41
C ARG A 501 -46.36 -13.91 -32.03
N HIS A 502 -46.73 -13.10 -31.04
CA HIS A 502 -47.18 -13.57 -29.74
C HIS A 502 -48.67 -13.91 -29.80
N ALA A 503 -49.02 -15.16 -29.53
CA ALA A 503 -50.41 -15.61 -29.47
C ALA A 503 -50.59 -16.64 -28.34
N LYS A 504 -51.45 -16.34 -27.36
CA LYS A 504 -51.79 -17.24 -26.25
C LYS A 504 -53.28 -17.17 -25.90
N GLN A 505 -53.86 -18.33 -25.60
CA GLN A 505 -55.25 -18.48 -25.17
C GLN A 505 -55.32 -19.48 -23.99
N ASP A 506 -54.54 -19.17 -22.94
CA ASP A 506 -54.33 -20.02 -21.76
C ASP A 506 -55.51 -19.91 -20.77
N GLY A 507 -56.75 -20.13 -21.24
CA GLY A 507 -57.99 -20.20 -20.44
C GLY A 507 -58.52 -18.88 -19.84
N GLY A 508 -57.72 -17.81 -19.81
CA GLY A 508 -58.12 -16.46 -19.39
C GLY A 508 -58.31 -15.50 -20.58
N ALA A 509 -58.15 -14.19 -20.32
CA ALA A 509 -58.06 -13.19 -21.39
C ALA A 509 -56.91 -13.53 -22.35
N GLY A 510 -57.19 -13.56 -23.65
CA GLY A 510 -56.19 -13.90 -24.65
C GLY A 510 -55.11 -12.84 -24.77
N GLN A 511 -53.97 -13.24 -25.34
CA GLN A 511 -52.87 -12.33 -25.67
C GLN A 511 -52.53 -12.47 -27.15
N PHE A 512 -52.62 -11.36 -27.88
CA PHE A 512 -52.24 -11.27 -29.28
C PHE A 512 -51.43 -10.01 -29.55
N ALA A 513 -50.25 -10.17 -30.13
CA ALA A 513 -49.49 -9.08 -30.73
C ALA A 513 -48.64 -9.61 -31.89
N HIS A 514 -48.60 -8.85 -32.99
CA HIS A 514 -47.82 -9.16 -34.17
C HIS A 514 -46.96 -7.95 -34.52
N LEU A 515 -45.65 -8.17 -34.64
CA LEU A 515 -44.62 -7.14 -34.83
C LEU A 515 -43.72 -7.51 -35.99
N VAL A 516 -43.32 -6.53 -36.79
CA VAL A 516 -42.22 -6.62 -37.74
C VAL A 516 -41.13 -5.64 -37.30
N LEU A 517 -39.94 -6.16 -37.05
CA LEU A 517 -38.82 -5.44 -36.44
C LEU A 517 -37.60 -5.44 -37.35
N ASP A 518 -37.03 -4.27 -37.58
CA ASP A 518 -35.65 -4.15 -38.03
C ASP A 518 -34.77 -3.97 -36.80
N VAL A 519 -33.81 -4.86 -36.59
CA VAL A 519 -32.82 -4.81 -35.50
C VAL A 519 -31.45 -4.66 -36.14
N ARG A 520 -30.84 -3.48 -36.02
CA ARG A 520 -29.59 -3.10 -36.71
C ARG A 520 -28.54 -2.58 -35.71
N PRO A 521 -27.23 -2.71 -35.99
CA PRO A 521 -26.22 -2.01 -35.22
C PRO A 521 -26.41 -0.49 -35.35
N LEU A 522 -26.04 0.25 -34.31
CA LEU A 522 -25.87 1.70 -34.39
C LEU A 522 -24.62 2.06 -35.20
N ALA A 523 -24.60 3.28 -35.75
CA ALA A 523 -23.43 3.80 -36.46
C ALA A 523 -22.25 4.00 -35.50
N ASP A 524 -21.03 3.71 -35.99
CA ASP A 524 -19.80 3.92 -35.23
C ASP A 524 -19.69 5.37 -34.74
N GLY A 525 -19.41 5.56 -33.45
CA GLY A 525 -19.34 6.88 -32.80
C GLY A 525 -20.67 7.41 -32.25
N SER A 526 -21.76 6.66 -32.27
CA SER A 526 -22.99 7.03 -31.55
C SER A 526 -22.81 6.92 -30.03
N GLU A 527 -23.19 7.96 -29.28
CA GLU A 527 -23.18 7.96 -27.81
C GLU A 527 -24.36 7.17 -27.18
N ALA A 528 -25.35 6.76 -27.98
CA ALA A 528 -26.52 6.03 -27.50
C ALA A 528 -26.26 4.52 -27.40
N GLU A 529 -26.55 3.90 -26.25
CA GLU A 529 -26.51 2.43 -26.13
C GLU A 529 -27.66 1.75 -26.90
N PHE A 530 -28.82 2.43 -26.98
CA PHE A 530 -30.04 1.92 -27.61
C PHE A 530 -30.84 3.06 -28.25
N VAL A 531 -31.30 2.87 -29.48
CA VAL A 531 -32.25 3.76 -30.15
C VAL A 531 -33.47 2.99 -30.60
N PHE A 532 -34.67 3.51 -30.27
CA PHE A 532 -35.93 3.00 -30.77
C PHE A 532 -36.56 3.95 -31.79
N SER A 533 -37.27 3.39 -32.75
CA SER A 533 -38.00 4.13 -33.78
C SER A 533 -39.23 3.34 -34.24
N SER A 534 -40.21 4.01 -34.83
CA SER A 534 -41.39 3.38 -35.41
C SER A 534 -41.75 4.07 -36.72
N THR A 535 -41.90 3.28 -37.78
CA THR A 535 -42.35 3.74 -39.10
C THR A 535 -43.75 3.22 -39.44
N VAL A 536 -44.48 2.66 -38.46
CA VAL A 536 -45.81 2.10 -38.65
C VAL A 536 -46.80 3.20 -39.06
N THR A 537 -47.45 3.01 -40.20
CA THR A 537 -48.48 3.90 -40.74
C THR A 537 -49.88 3.28 -40.65
N GLY A 538 -50.93 4.08 -40.87
CA GLY A 538 -52.31 3.59 -40.94
C GLY A 538 -52.90 3.03 -39.64
N GLY A 539 -52.26 3.25 -38.48
CA GLY A 539 -52.80 2.86 -37.17
C GLY A 539 -52.76 1.36 -36.84
N ARG A 540 -52.09 0.54 -37.66
CA ARG A 540 -51.98 -0.93 -37.49
C ARG A 540 -51.48 -1.36 -36.10
N VAL A 541 -50.60 -0.56 -35.52
CA VAL A 541 -50.21 -0.59 -34.10
C VAL A 541 -50.58 0.77 -33.50
N PRO A 542 -51.52 0.83 -32.53
CA PRO A 542 -51.85 2.04 -31.79
C PRO A 542 -50.63 2.67 -31.09
N ARG A 543 -50.58 4.00 -31.00
CA ARG A 543 -49.44 4.75 -30.42
C ARG A 543 -49.13 4.34 -28.96
N GLU A 544 -50.17 4.03 -28.19
CA GLU A 544 -50.07 3.46 -26.84
C GLU A 544 -49.22 2.16 -26.80
N TYR A 545 -49.37 1.27 -27.78
CA TYR A 545 -48.60 0.03 -27.84
C TYR A 545 -47.19 0.24 -28.42
N VAL A 546 -46.90 1.36 -29.08
CA VAL A 546 -45.54 1.69 -29.54
C VAL A 546 -44.62 1.96 -28.35
N GLN A 547 -45.11 2.64 -27.30
CA GLN A 547 -44.36 2.81 -26.04
C GLN A 547 -44.17 1.48 -25.31
N ALA A 548 -45.18 0.60 -25.34
CA ALA A 548 -45.09 -0.76 -24.80
C ALA A 548 -44.02 -1.60 -25.51
N VAL A 549 -43.94 -1.50 -26.85
CA VAL A 549 -42.92 -2.14 -27.67
C VAL A 549 -41.53 -1.62 -27.29
N GLU A 550 -41.34 -0.30 -27.17
CA GLU A 550 -40.05 0.27 -26.74
C GLU A 550 -39.60 -0.28 -25.37
N ALA A 551 -40.50 -0.31 -24.38
CA ALA A 551 -40.20 -0.87 -23.06
C ALA A 551 -39.83 -2.36 -23.15
N GLY A 552 -40.52 -3.14 -24.00
CA GLY A 552 -40.19 -4.54 -24.26
C GLY A 552 -38.83 -4.73 -24.94
N CYS A 553 -38.49 -3.88 -25.91
CA CYS A 553 -37.16 -3.85 -26.54
C CYS A 553 -36.07 -3.53 -25.50
N ARG A 554 -36.28 -2.54 -24.63
CA ARG A 554 -35.32 -2.18 -23.57
C ARG A 554 -35.14 -3.31 -22.54
N GLU A 555 -36.21 -4.05 -22.21
CA GLU A 555 -36.12 -5.28 -21.40
C GLU A 555 -35.43 -6.46 -22.11
N ALA A 556 -35.48 -6.52 -23.45
CA ALA A 556 -34.77 -7.56 -24.20
C ALA A 556 -33.26 -7.40 -24.09
N LEU A 557 -32.79 -6.16 -24.19
CA LEU A 557 -31.37 -5.79 -24.19
C LEU A 557 -30.70 -5.96 -22.81
N ALA A 558 -31.44 -6.21 -21.73
CA ALA A 558 -30.85 -6.47 -20.42
C ALA A 558 -30.13 -7.84 -20.30
N GLU A 559 -30.35 -8.78 -21.23
CA GLU A 559 -29.81 -10.16 -21.17
C GLU A 559 -29.55 -10.69 -22.59
N GLY A 560 -28.30 -10.57 -23.04
CA GLY A 560 -27.85 -10.94 -24.38
C GLY A 560 -27.72 -12.45 -24.63
N PRO A 561 -27.71 -12.89 -25.91
CA PRO A 561 -27.71 -14.30 -26.28
C PRO A 561 -26.36 -15.04 -26.11
N LEU A 562 -25.21 -14.36 -25.98
CA LEU A 562 -23.90 -15.00 -25.87
C LEU A 562 -23.56 -15.42 -24.44
N GLY A 563 -23.74 -14.52 -23.47
CA GLY A 563 -23.39 -14.74 -22.06
C GLY A 563 -24.44 -14.27 -21.06
N GLY A 564 -25.55 -13.67 -21.54
CA GLY A 564 -26.54 -13.02 -20.68
C GLY A 564 -26.14 -11.60 -20.26
N HIS A 565 -25.21 -10.96 -20.98
CA HIS A 565 -24.73 -9.63 -20.66
C HIS A 565 -25.63 -8.54 -21.28
N PRO A 566 -25.66 -7.31 -20.71
CA PRO A 566 -26.43 -6.22 -21.31
C PRO A 566 -25.93 -5.90 -22.73
N VAL A 567 -26.89 -5.72 -23.65
CA VAL A 567 -26.67 -5.51 -25.07
C VAL A 567 -26.69 -4.02 -25.40
N THR A 568 -25.64 -3.54 -26.07
CA THR A 568 -25.42 -2.13 -26.41
C THR A 568 -25.10 -1.95 -27.90
N GLY A 569 -25.22 -0.72 -28.41
CA GLY A 569 -25.00 -0.40 -29.82
C GLY A 569 -26.13 -0.87 -30.76
N VAL A 570 -27.38 -0.87 -30.30
CA VAL A 570 -28.53 -1.43 -31.07
C VAL A 570 -29.57 -0.38 -31.43
N ALA A 571 -29.94 -0.31 -32.71
CA ALA A 571 -31.14 0.34 -33.20
C ALA A 571 -32.25 -0.69 -33.42
N VAL A 572 -33.46 -0.42 -32.91
CA VAL A 572 -34.67 -1.18 -33.23
C VAL A 572 -35.71 -0.26 -33.88
N THR A 573 -36.15 -0.62 -35.09
CA THR A 573 -37.26 0.05 -35.79
C THR A 573 -38.45 -0.90 -35.87
N LEU A 574 -39.58 -0.49 -35.31
CA LEU A 574 -40.88 -1.14 -35.55
C LEU A 574 -41.38 -0.70 -36.94
N THR A 575 -41.38 -1.62 -37.91
CA THR A 575 -41.69 -1.29 -39.32
C THR A 575 -43.16 -1.54 -39.67
N ASP A 576 -43.74 -2.63 -39.17
CA ASP A 576 -45.15 -3.01 -39.36
C ASP A 576 -45.66 -3.85 -38.17
N GLY A 577 -46.95 -4.18 -38.15
CA GLY A 577 -47.53 -5.03 -37.12
C GLY A 577 -49.04 -5.25 -37.28
N ALA A 578 -49.65 -6.00 -36.35
CA ALA A 578 -51.10 -6.18 -36.30
C ALA A 578 -51.62 -6.39 -34.87
N THR A 579 -52.84 -5.92 -34.63
CA THR A 579 -53.61 -6.09 -33.39
C THR A 579 -54.77 -7.08 -33.59
N HIS A 580 -55.34 -7.57 -32.49
CA HIS A 580 -56.63 -8.28 -32.46
C HIS A 580 -57.59 -7.55 -31.49
N PRO A 581 -58.84 -7.21 -31.88
CA PRO A 581 -59.71 -6.30 -31.10
C PRO A 581 -60.10 -6.73 -29.68
N LYS A 582 -59.82 -7.98 -29.26
CA LYS A 582 -60.14 -8.51 -27.94
C LYS A 582 -58.96 -9.03 -27.13
N ASP A 583 -57.85 -9.36 -27.80
CA ASP A 583 -56.70 -10.05 -27.20
C ASP A 583 -55.41 -9.20 -27.24
N SER A 584 -55.40 -8.07 -27.94
CA SER A 584 -54.28 -7.12 -27.88
C SER A 584 -54.37 -6.22 -26.64
N SER A 585 -53.21 -6.01 -26.03
CA SER A 585 -53.03 -5.16 -24.84
C SER A 585 -51.58 -4.68 -24.77
N GLU A 586 -51.33 -3.63 -23.98
CA GLU A 586 -49.98 -3.12 -23.70
C GLU A 586 -49.02 -4.26 -23.28
N LEU A 587 -49.45 -5.10 -22.33
CA LEU A 587 -48.66 -6.23 -21.83
C LEU A 587 -48.35 -7.27 -22.93
N ALA A 588 -49.30 -7.54 -23.84
CA ALA A 588 -49.08 -8.45 -24.96
C ALA A 588 -48.04 -7.88 -25.94
N PHE A 589 -48.12 -6.58 -26.27
CA PHE A 589 -47.16 -5.91 -27.16
C PHE A 589 -45.76 -5.78 -26.54
N ARG A 590 -45.67 -5.42 -25.26
CA ARG A 590 -44.41 -5.39 -24.48
C ARG A 590 -43.76 -6.77 -24.38
N THR A 591 -44.55 -7.81 -24.11
CA THR A 591 -44.06 -9.20 -24.09
C THR A 591 -43.59 -9.66 -25.46
N ALA A 592 -44.34 -9.35 -26.52
CA ALA A 592 -43.99 -9.70 -27.89
C ALA A 592 -42.71 -9.00 -28.36
N ALA A 593 -42.53 -7.71 -28.05
CA ALA A 593 -41.31 -6.98 -28.36
C ALA A 593 -40.10 -7.57 -27.63
N ARG A 594 -40.25 -7.88 -26.34
CA ARG A 594 -39.18 -8.48 -25.53
C ARG A 594 -38.72 -9.85 -26.06
N LEU A 595 -39.67 -10.71 -26.42
CA LEU A 595 -39.35 -12.04 -26.96
C LEU A 595 -38.85 -11.95 -28.41
N GLY A 596 -39.47 -11.11 -29.25
CA GLY A 596 -39.07 -10.89 -30.64
C GLY A 596 -37.66 -10.34 -30.78
N VAL A 597 -37.27 -9.32 -30.00
CA VAL A 597 -35.88 -8.82 -30.00
C VAL A 597 -34.91 -9.88 -29.48
N ARG A 598 -35.26 -10.65 -28.43
CA ARG A 598 -34.41 -11.77 -27.95
C ARG A 598 -34.23 -12.88 -28.98
N GLU A 599 -35.20 -13.12 -29.86
CA GLU A 599 -35.06 -14.09 -30.95
C GLU A 599 -34.30 -13.52 -32.15
N ALA A 600 -34.54 -12.27 -32.54
CA ALA A 600 -33.77 -11.56 -33.55
C ALA A 600 -32.27 -11.53 -33.21
N LEU A 601 -31.92 -11.17 -31.96
CA LEU A 601 -30.52 -11.12 -31.49
C LEU A 601 -29.83 -12.50 -31.51
N ARG A 602 -30.57 -13.62 -31.39
CA ARG A 602 -30.00 -14.98 -31.47
C ARG A 602 -29.63 -15.42 -32.88
N ILE A 603 -30.31 -14.88 -33.90
CA ILE A 603 -29.99 -15.15 -35.32
C ILE A 603 -29.10 -14.05 -35.92
N SER A 604 -29.00 -12.89 -35.26
CA SER A 604 -28.02 -11.85 -35.56
C SER A 604 -26.59 -12.26 -35.21
N ARG A 605 -25.62 -11.59 -35.83
CA ARG A 605 -24.20 -11.74 -35.49
C ARG A 605 -23.85 -10.84 -34.32
N MET A 606 -23.72 -11.41 -33.14
CA MET A 606 -23.29 -10.72 -31.93
C MET A 606 -21.76 -10.79 -31.73
N ARG A 607 -21.22 -9.85 -30.97
CA ARG A 607 -19.84 -9.87 -30.43
C ARG A 607 -19.86 -9.55 -28.94
N LEU A 608 -18.90 -10.09 -28.20
CA LEU A 608 -18.63 -9.68 -26.82
C LEU A 608 -17.77 -8.40 -26.81
N LEU A 609 -18.05 -7.51 -25.86
CA LEU A 609 -17.25 -6.33 -25.56
C LEU A 609 -16.65 -6.47 -24.16
N GLU A 610 -15.38 -6.07 -24.01
CA GLU A 610 -14.71 -5.90 -22.73
C GLU A 610 -14.52 -4.40 -22.42
N PRO A 611 -14.63 -3.97 -21.16
CA PRO A 611 -14.38 -2.59 -20.79
C PRO A 611 -12.88 -2.28 -20.88
N VAL A 612 -12.55 -1.11 -21.43
CA VAL A 612 -11.17 -0.60 -21.54
C VAL A 612 -10.99 0.63 -20.66
N ALA A 613 -9.77 0.79 -20.14
CA ALA A 613 -9.34 1.98 -19.45
C ALA A 613 -8.26 2.71 -20.28
N GLU A 614 -8.29 4.03 -20.27
CA GLU A 614 -7.13 4.84 -20.63
C GLU A 614 -6.21 4.88 -19.41
N VAL A 615 -4.96 4.46 -19.64
CA VAL A 615 -3.93 4.27 -18.63
C VAL A 615 -2.82 5.25 -18.95
N THR A 616 -2.55 6.16 -18.02
CA THR A 616 -1.43 7.10 -18.13
C THR A 616 -0.36 6.70 -17.13
N VAL A 617 0.76 6.20 -17.65
CA VAL A 617 1.90 5.67 -16.90
C VAL A 617 3.02 6.72 -16.90
N THR A 618 3.57 7.05 -15.75
CA THR A 618 4.72 7.96 -15.61
C THR A 618 5.91 7.17 -15.07
N VAL A 619 7.02 7.18 -15.82
CA VAL A 619 8.19 6.34 -15.57
C VAL A 619 9.49 7.10 -15.86
N PRO A 620 10.63 6.69 -15.29
CA PRO A 620 11.94 7.19 -15.73
C PRO A 620 12.23 6.86 -17.20
N GLU A 621 13.01 7.70 -17.88
CA GLU A 621 13.38 7.47 -19.29
C GLU A 621 14.12 6.14 -19.50
N ASP A 622 14.96 5.72 -18.56
CA ASP A 622 15.70 4.44 -18.61
C ASP A 622 14.79 3.20 -18.59
N ALA A 623 13.55 3.33 -18.08
CA ALA A 623 12.57 2.25 -18.03
C ALA A 623 11.55 2.27 -19.19
N LEU A 624 11.53 3.32 -20.02
CA LEU A 624 10.47 3.58 -21.01
C LEU A 624 10.24 2.42 -21.99
N GLY A 625 11.31 1.87 -22.58
CA GLY A 625 11.20 0.76 -23.54
C GLY A 625 10.61 -0.52 -22.93
N THR A 626 11.00 -0.83 -21.69
CA THR A 626 10.51 -1.97 -20.91
C THR A 626 9.01 -1.85 -20.58
N VAL A 627 8.55 -0.61 -20.35
CA VAL A 627 7.15 -0.30 -20.02
C VAL A 627 6.25 -0.35 -21.25
N LEU A 628 6.71 0.18 -22.39
CA LEU A 628 6.04 0.05 -23.69
C LEU A 628 5.87 -1.43 -24.07
N GLY A 629 6.88 -2.27 -23.80
CA GLY A 629 6.82 -3.72 -24.00
C GLY A 629 5.73 -4.42 -23.17
N ASP A 630 5.56 -4.08 -21.89
CA ASP A 630 4.48 -4.68 -21.07
C ASP A 630 3.09 -4.20 -21.47
N LEU A 631 2.94 -2.93 -21.83
CA LEU A 631 1.66 -2.40 -22.32
C LEU A 631 1.23 -3.13 -23.60
N ALA A 632 2.15 -3.33 -24.55
CA ALA A 632 1.88 -4.12 -25.75
C ALA A 632 1.54 -5.60 -25.42
N ALA A 633 2.27 -6.23 -24.49
CA ALA A 633 2.00 -7.60 -24.05
C ALA A 633 0.61 -7.76 -23.39
N ARG A 634 0.12 -6.71 -22.72
CA ARG A 634 -1.22 -6.62 -22.09
C ARG A 634 -2.32 -6.17 -23.06
N ARG A 635 -2.12 -6.34 -24.38
CA ARG A 635 -3.06 -5.92 -25.45
C ARG A 635 -3.37 -4.42 -25.43
N GLY A 636 -2.47 -3.61 -24.89
CA GLY A 636 -2.60 -2.16 -24.78
C GLY A 636 -2.21 -1.43 -26.06
N HIS A 637 -3.05 -0.47 -26.45
CA HIS A 637 -2.82 0.41 -27.59
C HIS A 637 -2.29 1.76 -27.12
N VAL A 638 -0.99 2.00 -27.28
CA VAL A 638 -0.34 3.28 -26.96
C VAL A 638 -0.91 4.38 -27.87
N ARG A 639 -1.46 5.44 -27.26
CA ARG A 639 -1.97 6.65 -27.92
C ARG A 639 -0.87 7.71 -28.07
N ALA A 640 -0.08 7.91 -27.02
CA ALA A 640 0.95 8.93 -26.98
C ALA A 640 2.09 8.53 -26.04
N THR A 641 3.30 8.98 -26.35
CA THR A 641 4.44 9.04 -25.44
C THR A 641 4.93 10.49 -25.44
N THR A 642 5.02 11.08 -24.25
CA THR A 642 5.34 12.50 -24.06
C THR A 642 6.51 12.61 -23.09
N PRO A 643 7.57 13.40 -23.38
CA PRO A 643 8.55 13.78 -22.38
C PRO A 643 7.87 14.47 -21.19
N GLY A 644 8.24 14.08 -19.97
CA GLY A 644 7.75 14.68 -18.75
C GLY A 644 8.53 15.95 -18.38
N ARG A 645 8.51 16.29 -17.09
CA ARG A 645 9.45 17.26 -16.52
C ARG A 645 10.64 16.50 -15.93
N GLY A 646 11.86 16.96 -16.20
CA GLY A 646 13.08 16.24 -15.81
C GLY A 646 13.24 14.91 -16.54
N THR A 647 13.95 13.95 -15.92
CA THR A 647 14.30 12.62 -16.46
C THR A 647 13.13 11.61 -16.46
N SER A 648 11.91 12.08 -16.68
CA SER A 648 10.68 11.28 -16.69
C SER A 648 9.98 11.31 -18.04
N ALA A 649 9.35 10.20 -18.42
CA ALA A 649 8.51 10.06 -19.60
C ALA A 649 7.09 9.61 -19.18
N GLN A 650 6.09 10.06 -19.94
CA GLN A 650 4.70 9.70 -19.73
C GLN A 650 4.15 8.96 -20.96
N VAL A 651 3.51 7.81 -20.74
CA VAL A 651 2.91 6.96 -21.76
C VAL A 651 1.41 6.85 -21.50
N SER A 652 0.58 7.29 -22.46
CA SER A 652 -0.86 7.06 -22.42
C SER A 652 -1.25 5.95 -23.38
N ALA A 653 -1.95 4.93 -22.89
CA ALA A 653 -2.38 3.76 -23.65
C ALA A 653 -3.80 3.33 -23.26
N VAL A 654 -4.58 2.80 -24.21
CA VAL A 654 -5.88 2.16 -23.91
C VAL A 654 -5.65 0.68 -23.70
N VAL A 655 -6.03 0.16 -22.53
CA VAL A 655 -5.76 -1.23 -22.10
C VAL A 655 -7.06 -1.87 -21.60
N PRO A 656 -7.34 -3.15 -21.93
CA PRO A 656 -8.49 -3.86 -21.37
C PRO A 656 -8.41 -3.99 -19.85
N LEU A 657 -9.52 -3.73 -19.15
CA LEU A 657 -9.53 -3.63 -17.69
C LEU A 657 -9.13 -4.96 -17.01
N ALA A 658 -9.45 -6.10 -17.63
CA ALA A 658 -9.03 -7.42 -17.16
C ALA A 658 -7.50 -7.62 -17.19
N GLU A 659 -6.81 -6.99 -18.14
CA GLU A 659 -5.34 -7.07 -18.30
C GLU A 659 -4.59 -6.14 -17.33
N LEU A 660 -5.31 -5.27 -16.60
CA LEU A 660 -4.73 -4.36 -15.60
C LEU A 660 -4.67 -4.96 -14.19
N PHE A 661 -5.26 -6.13 -13.97
CA PHE A 661 -5.09 -6.85 -12.71
C PHE A 661 -3.60 -7.22 -12.50
N GLY A 662 -3.06 -6.93 -11.31
CA GLY A 662 -1.63 -7.06 -11.04
C GLY A 662 -0.74 -6.20 -11.95
N TYR A 663 -1.21 -5.05 -12.43
CA TYR A 663 -0.35 -4.11 -13.16
C TYR A 663 0.61 -3.36 -12.23
N ALA A 664 0.14 -2.90 -11.06
CA ALA A 664 0.93 -2.11 -10.11
C ALA A 664 2.23 -2.80 -9.68
N GLY A 665 2.16 -4.05 -9.19
CA GLY A 665 3.36 -4.80 -8.79
C GLY A 665 4.34 -5.01 -9.95
N ARG A 666 3.85 -5.38 -11.14
CA ARG A 666 4.71 -5.62 -12.31
C ARG A 666 5.27 -4.34 -12.95
N LEU A 667 4.59 -3.20 -12.85
CA LEU A 667 5.12 -1.91 -13.26
C LEU A 667 6.27 -1.50 -12.34
N ARG A 668 6.06 -1.54 -11.02
CA ARG A 668 7.09 -1.24 -10.02
C ARG A 668 8.31 -2.15 -10.18
N GLY A 669 8.11 -3.47 -10.31
CA GLY A 669 9.22 -4.42 -10.52
C GLY A 669 10.07 -4.13 -11.77
N ARG A 670 9.48 -3.59 -12.85
CA ARG A 670 10.18 -3.22 -14.09
C ARG A 670 10.76 -1.80 -14.11
N THR A 671 10.41 -0.98 -13.13
CA THR A 671 10.82 0.43 -13.01
C THR A 671 11.62 0.70 -11.74
N GLN A 672 12.06 -0.37 -11.04
CA GLN A 672 12.73 -0.29 -9.72
C GLN A 672 11.91 0.53 -8.70
N GLY A 673 10.58 0.41 -8.74
CA GLY A 673 9.65 1.15 -7.89
C GLY A 673 9.35 2.58 -8.33
N ARG A 674 10.09 3.15 -9.31
CA ARG A 674 9.95 4.56 -9.75
C ARG A 674 8.70 4.81 -10.61
N GLY A 675 8.09 3.78 -11.19
CA GLY A 675 6.94 3.89 -12.09
C GLY A 675 5.59 3.97 -11.37
N THR A 676 4.78 4.96 -11.77
CA THR A 676 3.39 5.15 -11.32
C THR A 676 2.43 5.10 -12.51
N PHE A 677 1.14 4.88 -12.25
CA PHE A 677 0.10 4.95 -13.28
C PHE A 677 -1.22 5.44 -12.70
N THR A 678 -2.06 6.01 -13.56
CA THR A 678 -3.45 6.35 -13.29
C THR A 678 -4.35 5.71 -14.35
N THR A 679 -5.62 5.49 -14.03
CA THR A 679 -6.59 4.85 -14.95
C THR A 679 -7.89 5.63 -15.00
N ARG A 680 -8.50 5.71 -16.20
CA ARG A 680 -9.83 6.31 -16.41
C ARG A 680 -10.65 5.41 -17.34
N PRO A 681 -11.97 5.25 -17.16
CA PRO A 681 -12.81 4.51 -18.10
C PRO A 681 -12.72 5.10 -19.52
N ALA A 682 -12.49 4.25 -20.53
CA ALA A 682 -12.38 4.63 -21.93
C ALA A 682 -13.44 3.96 -22.83
N GLY A 683 -14.53 3.48 -22.21
CA GLY A 683 -15.61 2.77 -22.90
C GLY A 683 -15.31 1.28 -23.08
N TYR A 684 -15.65 0.75 -24.26
CA TYR A 684 -15.67 -0.68 -24.55
C TYR A 684 -14.95 -1.03 -25.86
N ALA A 685 -14.19 -2.11 -25.84
CA ALA A 685 -13.49 -2.67 -27.01
C ALA A 685 -14.05 -4.06 -27.37
N PRO A 686 -13.89 -4.53 -28.63
CA PRO A 686 -14.19 -5.92 -28.96
C PRO A 686 -13.31 -6.88 -28.14
N ALA A 687 -13.93 -7.72 -27.32
CA ALA A 687 -13.21 -8.73 -26.58
C ALA A 687 -12.54 -9.74 -27.54
N PRO A 688 -11.35 -10.27 -27.22
CA PRO A 688 -10.71 -11.29 -28.03
C PRO A 688 -11.60 -12.53 -28.13
N ARG A 689 -11.63 -13.15 -29.31
CA ARG A 689 -12.31 -14.44 -29.46
C ARG A 689 -11.57 -15.49 -28.63
N ALA A 690 -12.15 -15.85 -27.48
CA ALA A 690 -11.69 -17.00 -26.73
C ALA A 690 -11.65 -18.24 -27.64
N PRO A 691 -10.63 -19.11 -27.55
CA PRO A 691 -10.74 -20.45 -28.10
C PRO A 691 -11.95 -21.12 -27.43
N ALA A 692 -12.79 -21.81 -28.21
CA ALA A 692 -14.09 -22.25 -27.75
C ALA A 692 -13.96 -23.31 -26.64
N GLU A 693 -14.06 -22.89 -25.38
CA GLU A 693 -14.25 -23.82 -24.26
C GLU A 693 -15.54 -24.64 -24.45
N PRO A 694 -15.56 -25.92 -24.02
CA PRO A 694 -16.74 -26.77 -24.14
C PRO A 694 -17.88 -26.19 -23.29
N ALA A 695 -18.89 -25.63 -23.96
CA ALA A 695 -19.95 -24.83 -23.36
C ALA A 695 -20.47 -25.41 -22.03
N ALA A 696 -20.28 -24.65 -20.95
CA ALA A 696 -20.74 -25.02 -19.62
C ALA A 696 -22.26 -25.31 -19.66
N ARG A 697 -22.64 -26.54 -19.29
CA ARG A 697 -24.03 -27.01 -19.38
C ARG A 697 -24.97 -25.98 -18.75
N PRO A 698 -26.05 -25.55 -19.44
CA PRO A 698 -26.90 -24.46 -18.96
C PRO A 698 -27.41 -24.79 -17.56
N ARG A 699 -27.19 -23.87 -16.61
CA ARG A 699 -27.64 -23.99 -15.22
C ARG A 699 -29.16 -24.05 -15.21
N THR A 700 -29.70 -25.28 -15.15
CA THR A 700 -31.14 -25.48 -15.02
C THR A 700 -31.61 -24.84 -13.71
N PRO A 701 -32.60 -23.93 -13.72
CA PRO A 701 -33.13 -23.37 -12.49
C PRO A 701 -33.69 -24.51 -11.65
N ARG A 702 -33.37 -24.51 -10.34
CA ARG A 702 -33.86 -25.51 -9.39
C ARG A 702 -35.38 -25.44 -9.26
N ARG A 703 -36.10 -26.10 -10.16
CA ARG A 703 -37.55 -26.34 -10.01
C ARG A 703 -37.78 -27.04 -8.67
N GLY A 704 -38.69 -26.50 -7.87
CA GLY A 704 -39.07 -27.08 -6.59
C GLY A 704 -39.49 -28.54 -6.75
N ARG A 705 -39.18 -29.39 -5.76
CA ARG A 705 -39.63 -30.79 -5.76
C ARG A 705 -41.16 -30.83 -5.78
N ALA A 706 -41.73 -31.37 -6.86
CA ALA A 706 -43.12 -31.83 -6.84
C ALA A 706 -43.31 -32.88 -5.73
N PRO A 707 -44.47 -32.91 -5.04
CA PRO A 707 -44.70 -33.86 -3.95
C PRO A 707 -44.69 -35.30 -4.48
N ARG A 708 -44.03 -36.20 -3.74
CA ARG A 708 -44.05 -37.64 -4.06
C ARG A 708 -45.46 -38.20 -3.80
N ARG A 709 -45.99 -38.95 -4.77
CA ARG A 709 -47.21 -39.77 -4.57
C ARG A 709 -46.98 -40.76 -3.41
N PRO A 710 -47.99 -41.06 -2.59
CA PRO A 710 -47.89 -42.09 -1.55
C PRO A 710 -47.70 -43.48 -2.17
N ARG A 711 -47.01 -44.37 -1.44
CA ARG A 711 -46.99 -45.82 -1.74
C ARG A 711 -48.13 -46.51 -0.98
N PRO A 712 -48.74 -47.58 -1.55
CA PRO A 712 -49.70 -48.40 -0.82
C PRO A 712 -49.00 -49.22 0.29
N PRO A 713 -49.73 -49.63 1.34
CA PRO A 713 -49.21 -50.53 2.37
C PRO A 713 -49.20 -51.98 1.87
N THR A 714 -48.18 -52.75 2.26
CA THR A 714 -48.17 -54.22 2.15
C THR A 714 -47.72 -54.85 3.46
N VAL A 715 -48.37 -55.96 3.83
CA VAL A 715 -48.31 -56.58 5.16
C VAL A 715 -47.25 -57.68 5.21
N HIS A 716 -46.70 -57.95 6.39
CA HIS A 716 -45.75 -59.03 6.64
C HIS A 716 -46.25 -60.41 6.19
N ARG A 717 -45.32 -61.22 5.68
CA ARG A 717 -45.26 -62.68 5.93
C ARG A 717 -43.80 -63.10 6.10
N ALA A 718 -43.58 -64.18 6.84
CA ALA A 718 -42.25 -64.68 7.24
C ALA A 718 -42.01 -66.10 6.69
N PRO A 719 -40.74 -66.57 6.65
CA PRO A 719 -40.39 -67.98 6.76
C PRO A 719 -40.19 -68.40 8.23
N ALA A 720 -40.13 -69.70 8.53
CA ALA A 720 -40.05 -70.24 9.90
C ALA A 720 -39.17 -71.51 9.99
N SER A 721 -38.71 -71.84 11.21
CA SER A 721 -38.00 -73.07 11.66
C SER A 721 -36.64 -73.38 10.99
N ALA A 722 -35.58 -73.86 11.67
CA ALA A 722 -35.24 -74.08 13.11
C ALA A 722 -33.67 -74.20 13.21
N ALA A 723 -32.96 -74.61 14.29
CA ALA A 723 -33.32 -75.20 15.59
C ALA A 723 -32.24 -74.97 16.69
N VAL A 724 -32.70 -74.83 17.94
CA VAL A 724 -32.20 -75.42 19.22
C VAL A 724 -30.68 -75.61 19.46
N HIS A 725 -30.11 -74.80 20.37
CA HIS A 725 -29.75 -75.24 21.74
C HIS A 725 -29.39 -74.07 22.70
N ALA A 726 -29.77 -74.23 23.99
CA ALA A 726 -29.14 -73.79 25.27
C ALA A 726 -28.04 -72.70 25.30
N ASP A 727 -27.94 -71.78 26.28
CA ASP A 727 -28.68 -71.55 27.55
C ASP A 727 -28.51 -70.08 28.05
N GLY A 728 -29.23 -69.66 29.10
CA GLY A 728 -28.74 -68.62 30.04
C GLY A 728 -29.46 -67.25 30.11
N TYR A 729 -30.50 -67.14 30.94
CA TYR A 729 -30.97 -65.88 31.60
C TYR A 729 -30.07 -65.62 32.86
N SER A 730 -29.95 -64.45 33.52
CA SER A 730 -30.62 -63.12 33.48
C SER A 730 -29.79 -62.05 34.23
N GLY A 731 -30.19 -60.77 34.18
CA GLY A 731 -29.68 -59.72 35.10
C GLY A 731 -30.33 -58.34 34.89
N ARG A 732 -30.75 -57.63 35.95
CA ARG A 732 -31.50 -56.36 35.86
C ARG A 732 -30.74 -55.13 36.41
N GLN A 733 -30.71 -54.08 35.59
CA GLN A 733 -31.03 -52.65 35.82
C GLN A 733 -30.90 -51.93 37.22
N PRO A 734 -30.81 -50.58 37.25
CA PRO A 734 -29.87 -49.87 38.13
C PRO A 734 -30.48 -48.82 39.10
N ARG A 735 -29.59 -48.09 39.82
CA ARG A 735 -29.80 -46.77 40.46
C ARG A 735 -28.44 -46.02 40.45
N SER A 736 -28.33 -44.73 40.09
CA SER A 736 -28.69 -43.49 40.83
C SER A 736 -27.76 -43.24 42.04
N ARG A 737 -27.24 -42.03 42.34
CA ARG A 737 -27.71 -40.65 42.07
C ARG A 737 -26.57 -39.60 42.30
N ARG A 738 -26.83 -38.34 41.89
CA ARG A 738 -26.40 -37.00 42.38
C ARG A 738 -25.35 -36.85 43.53
N ALA A 739 -24.68 -35.70 43.74
CA ALA A 739 -24.25 -34.53 42.94
C ALA A 739 -23.72 -33.41 43.89
N ALA A 740 -22.68 -32.66 43.49
CA ALA A 740 -22.18 -31.40 44.12
C ALA A 740 -21.64 -31.54 45.58
N ALA A 741 -20.89 -30.59 46.17
CA ALA A 741 -20.36 -29.30 45.71
C ALA A 741 -18.99 -28.98 46.36
N VAL A 742 -18.17 -28.18 45.66
CA VAL A 742 -17.35 -27.02 46.10
C VAL A 742 -17.06 -26.83 47.61
N ASP A 743 -15.78 -26.72 47.99
CA ASP A 743 -15.22 -25.49 48.61
C ASP A 743 -13.67 -25.38 48.52
N THR A 744 -13.04 -24.39 49.16
CA THR A 744 -11.76 -23.76 48.69
C THR A 744 -10.60 -23.62 49.71
N CYS A 745 -9.36 -23.48 49.16
CA CYS A 745 -8.12 -22.91 49.78
C CYS A 745 -7.40 -23.70 50.92
N PRO A 746 -6.13 -23.35 51.32
CA PRO A 746 -5.10 -22.51 50.68
C PRO A 746 -3.60 -23.00 50.75
N SER A 747 -2.70 -22.25 50.09
CA SER A 747 -1.31 -21.84 50.49
C SER A 747 -0.07 -22.79 50.57
N HIS A 748 1.02 -22.34 49.90
CA HIS A 748 2.48 -22.53 50.16
C HIS A 748 3.12 -23.94 49.94
N GLY A 749 4.40 -24.10 49.53
CA GLY A 749 5.41 -23.13 49.05
C GLY A 749 6.83 -23.72 48.78
N SER A 750 7.60 -23.05 47.90
CA SER A 750 9.10 -22.97 47.77
C SER A 750 10.04 -24.20 47.57
N ASN A 751 10.65 -24.24 46.37
CA ASN A 751 12.12 -24.30 46.04
C ASN A 751 13.02 -25.57 46.22
N VAL A 752 14.23 -25.46 45.63
CA VAL A 752 15.39 -26.39 45.49
C VAL A 752 15.29 -27.35 44.28
N VAL A 753 16.08 -27.31 43.18
CA VAL A 753 17.46 -26.86 42.80
C VAL A 753 18.59 -27.87 43.10
N CYS A 754 19.26 -28.37 42.05
CA CYS A 754 20.61 -28.99 42.06
C CYS A 754 21.18 -29.05 40.62
N ASP A 755 22.52 -29.09 40.48
CA ASP A 755 23.25 -28.74 39.24
C ASP A 755 24.12 -29.86 38.62
N GLU A 756 24.20 -29.84 37.28
CA GLU A 756 25.33 -30.22 36.38
C GLU A 756 26.00 -31.65 36.47
N PRO A 757 27.30 -31.89 36.09
CA PRO A 757 27.66 -32.62 34.83
C PRO A 757 28.75 -33.72 35.04
N PRO A 758 29.68 -34.12 34.11
CA PRO A 758 29.78 -34.02 32.62
C PRO A 758 30.18 -35.35 31.89
N GLY A 759 30.34 -35.32 30.55
CA GLY A 759 31.56 -35.88 29.90
C GLY A 759 31.51 -37.05 28.86
N CYS A 760 32.01 -36.78 27.65
CA CYS A 760 32.91 -37.59 26.79
C CYS A 760 32.54 -38.93 26.06
N VAL A 761 32.53 -38.83 24.71
CA VAL A 761 33.41 -39.56 23.72
C VAL A 761 33.13 -41.03 23.24
N ARG A 762 33.17 -41.20 21.89
CA ARG A 762 33.42 -42.39 21.02
C ARG A 762 32.39 -43.54 20.84
N SER A 763 31.69 -43.47 19.68
CA SER A 763 31.66 -44.46 18.58
C SER A 763 31.89 -45.97 18.81
N LEU A 764 31.06 -46.84 18.20
CA LEU A 764 31.41 -47.73 17.04
C LEU A 764 30.30 -48.75 16.64
N ARG A 765 30.04 -48.84 15.31
CA ARG A 765 29.50 -50.03 14.56
C ARG A 765 28.04 -50.46 14.89
N THR A 766 27.31 -51.22 14.05
CA THR A 766 27.66 -52.03 12.86
C THR A 766 26.50 -52.10 11.82
N CYS A 767 26.81 -52.44 10.55
CA CYS A 767 26.07 -53.27 9.56
C CYS A 767 24.54 -53.50 9.70
N ARG A 768 23.68 -53.50 8.65
CA ARG A 768 23.75 -53.88 7.20
C ARG A 768 22.53 -53.22 6.48
N SER A 769 22.35 -53.13 5.15
CA SER A 769 23.12 -53.54 3.95
C SER A 769 22.51 -52.96 2.65
N GLN A 770 23.35 -52.58 1.67
CA GLN A 770 23.16 -52.69 0.20
C GLN A 770 21.95 -51.99 -0.50
N ALA A 771 22.05 -51.47 -1.74
CA ALA A 771 23.17 -51.34 -2.70
C ALA A 771 22.99 -50.03 -3.54
N VAL A 772 24.04 -49.27 -3.89
CA VAL A 772 24.86 -49.35 -5.15
C VAL A 772 24.02 -49.05 -6.42
N SER A 773 24.36 -48.10 -7.31
CA SER A 773 25.48 -47.13 -7.49
C SER A 773 24.92 -45.84 -8.12
N GLY A 774 25.54 -44.64 -8.08
CA GLY A 774 26.97 -44.29 -8.15
C GLY A 774 27.37 -44.00 -9.61
N ALA A 775 28.27 -43.07 -9.95
CA ALA A 775 29.13 -42.20 -9.13
C ALA A 775 29.53 -40.93 -9.96
N SER A 776 29.79 -39.78 -9.33
CA SER A 776 31.12 -39.13 -9.19
C SER A 776 31.81 -38.61 -10.48
N SER A 777 32.57 -37.51 -10.48
CA SER A 777 32.84 -36.48 -9.43
C SER A 777 33.51 -35.22 -10.02
N ALA A 778 33.41 -34.11 -9.29
CA ALA A 778 34.04 -32.80 -9.55
C ALA A 778 35.58 -32.79 -9.66
N THR A 779 36.17 -31.66 -10.12
CA THR A 779 37.01 -30.74 -9.30
C THR A 779 37.47 -29.50 -10.13
N LEU A 780 37.90 -28.43 -9.43
CA LEU A 780 38.33 -27.10 -9.89
C LEU A 780 39.55 -27.08 -10.84
N TYR A 781 39.70 -26.04 -11.70
CA TYR A 781 40.70 -24.96 -11.51
C TYR A 781 40.61 -23.75 -12.50
N VAL A 782 40.79 -22.55 -11.93
CA VAL A 782 41.29 -21.22 -12.42
C VAL A 782 41.42 -20.85 -13.94
N ARG A 783 40.86 -19.66 -14.27
CA ARG A 783 41.26 -18.52 -15.20
C ARG A 783 42.51 -18.64 -16.15
N PRO A 784 42.72 -17.69 -17.12
CA PRO A 784 41.81 -17.08 -18.13
C PRO A 784 42.48 -16.84 -19.53
N SER A 785 41.73 -16.57 -20.61
CA SER A 785 42.17 -15.71 -21.76
C SER A 785 41.10 -15.54 -22.86
N ILE A 786 41.28 -14.50 -23.69
CA ILE A 786 40.41 -13.96 -24.76
C ILE A 786 41.35 -13.43 -25.88
N PRO A 787 40.98 -13.26 -27.17
CA PRO A 787 40.00 -13.93 -28.04
C PRO A 787 40.67 -14.64 -29.25
N GLY A 788 39.88 -15.27 -30.14
CA GLY A 788 40.30 -15.65 -31.50
C GLY A 788 39.09 -15.98 -32.38
N ALA A 789 39.02 -15.43 -33.59
CA ALA A 789 37.84 -15.51 -34.46
C ALA A 789 38.13 -16.20 -35.82
N VAL A 790 37.08 -16.29 -36.65
CA VAL A 790 37.06 -16.56 -38.11
C VAL A 790 36.85 -18.02 -38.57
N ALA A 791 35.69 -18.21 -39.24
CA ALA A 791 35.38 -19.18 -40.31
C ALA A 791 35.34 -20.70 -39.98
N ALA A 792 34.66 -21.56 -40.77
CA ALA A 792 33.48 -21.44 -41.64
C ALA A 792 33.10 -22.86 -42.17
N ARG A 793 31.90 -23.00 -42.81
CA ARG A 793 31.29 -24.16 -43.54
C ARG A 793 30.07 -24.76 -42.81
N HIS A 794 29.06 -25.36 -43.46
CA HIS A 794 28.44 -25.14 -44.80
C HIS A 794 27.22 -26.08 -44.93
N SER A 795 26.00 -25.53 -45.04
CA SER A 795 24.78 -26.10 -45.70
C SER A 795 23.63 -25.10 -45.44
N ALA A 796 22.82 -24.59 -46.38
CA ALA A 796 22.19 -25.13 -47.60
C ALA A 796 21.07 -26.17 -47.29
N CYS A 797 19.83 -26.06 -47.80
CA CYS A 797 19.18 -25.09 -48.70
C CYS A 797 17.63 -25.21 -48.58
N ALA A 798 16.74 -24.31 -49.04
CA ALA A 798 16.85 -22.98 -49.67
C ALA A 798 15.73 -22.06 -49.09
N THR A 799 14.91 -21.20 -49.74
CA THR A 799 14.62 -20.81 -51.15
C THR A 799 13.94 -19.41 -51.16
N SER A 800 13.59 -18.87 -52.35
CA SER A 800 12.65 -17.73 -52.59
C SER A 800 12.77 -16.52 -51.62
N ALA A 801 13.55 -15.46 -51.85
CA ALA A 801 13.87 -14.70 -53.06
C ALA A 801 12.68 -13.94 -53.70
N TRP A 802 12.84 -12.63 -53.90
CA TRP A 802 12.31 -11.83 -55.03
C TRP A 802 13.16 -10.54 -55.21
N CYS A 803 13.88 -10.47 -56.32
CA CYS A 803 14.25 -9.32 -57.17
C CYS A 803 14.49 -7.88 -56.60
N THR A 804 15.75 -7.41 -56.77
CA THR A 804 16.22 -6.22 -57.56
C THR A 804 15.50 -4.84 -57.46
N THR A 805 16.13 -3.66 -57.60
CA THR A 805 17.46 -3.21 -58.13
C THR A 805 17.71 -1.79 -57.58
N ALA A 806 18.84 -1.43 -56.96
CA ALA A 806 20.17 -1.11 -57.51
C ALA A 806 20.42 0.36 -57.97
N ARG A 807 21.50 0.95 -57.44
CA ARG A 807 22.35 2.08 -57.94
C ARG A 807 21.88 3.55 -57.80
N ARG A 808 22.56 4.24 -56.87
CA ARG A 808 23.36 5.49 -57.01
C ARG A 808 22.89 6.57 -58.01
N TRP A 809 22.87 7.81 -57.53
CA TRP A 809 23.68 8.91 -58.11
C TRP A 809 24.19 9.87 -57.03
N CYS A 810 25.12 10.77 -57.38
CA CYS A 810 25.81 11.67 -56.44
C CYS A 810 25.76 13.13 -56.91
N GLY A 811 25.88 14.07 -55.98
CA GLY A 811 26.18 15.50 -56.24
C GLY A 811 24.94 16.42 -56.21
N GLY A 812 25.05 17.66 -55.70
CA GLY A 812 26.18 18.23 -54.95
C GLY A 812 26.11 19.76 -54.76
N GLN A 813 26.98 20.25 -53.85
CA GLN A 813 27.50 21.63 -53.76
C GLN A 813 26.52 22.81 -53.52
N CYS A 814 26.54 23.34 -52.29
CA CYS A 814 26.82 24.74 -51.93
C CYS A 814 26.70 24.86 -50.38
N ALA A 815 27.74 24.99 -49.54
CA ALA A 815 28.94 25.84 -49.52
C ALA A 815 28.72 27.24 -48.89
N ALA A 816 29.01 27.38 -47.58
CA ALA A 816 29.81 28.46 -46.98
C ALA A 816 29.88 28.36 -45.43
N HIS A 817 31.10 28.46 -44.88
CA HIS A 817 31.51 29.08 -43.58
C HIS A 817 30.78 28.71 -42.25
N CYS A 818 31.47 28.53 -41.11
CA CYS A 818 32.92 28.31 -40.87
C CYS A 818 33.18 27.81 -39.43
N SER A 819 34.32 27.14 -39.22
CA SER A 819 35.26 27.17 -38.06
C SER A 819 34.78 27.46 -36.62
N ASP A 820 35.23 26.75 -35.56
CA ASP A 820 36.05 25.52 -35.54
C ASP A 820 36.14 24.83 -34.15
N CYS A 821 36.79 23.66 -34.18
CA CYS A 821 37.43 22.85 -33.13
C CYS A 821 37.98 23.55 -31.86
N ALA A 822 38.27 22.85 -30.75
CA ALA A 822 37.87 21.50 -30.27
C ALA A 822 38.47 21.23 -28.87
N ARG A 823 37.84 20.35 -28.08
CA ARG A 823 38.47 19.26 -27.31
C ARG A 823 37.44 18.26 -26.82
#